data_AF-A0A4Q4X491-F1
#
_entry.id   AF-A0A4Q4X491-F1
#
_cell.length_a   1.000
_cell.length_b   1.000
_cell.length_c   1.000
_cell.angle_alpha   90.00
_cell.angle_beta   90.00
_cell.angle_gamma   90.00
#
_symmetry.space_group_name_H-M   'P 1'
#
loop_
_entity.id
_entity.type
_entity.pdbx_description
1 polymer ?
#
loop_
_entity_poly.entity_id
_entity_poly.type
_entity_poly.pdbx_seq_one_letter_code
_entity_poly.pdbx_strand_id
1 'polypeptide(L)'
;MYANDLFKSASGSSKTVLDKFPVVEGAAFDSHAEEHNPICLQDTRVELLHDISRWVKNPQTEAIFWLNGMAGTGKSTISRTVAHSFSTSGQLGASFFFKRGEGDRGGISKFFTTIAAQLVKRVPALAPYVKNAIDADPAIFGKAMREQFEKLILEPVSKPPQATWKVDALVIVVDALDECEQDEDIKTIIHLFSRVKTLQFPRLRIFVTSRPELPIRLGFIAVKGTYQDLVLQNIPEPVIEHDLSTQLSPNWPEQSDIQILVKMAIPLFIFAATACRFLADRKNGNPDKKLRKILKHRIKGHESKLDATYLPVLDQMLVGLSSREINETLQEFRDIVGSIVVLASPLSTSALARMLNMAQDTVDDRLDLLHSVLDVPSSSSSPVRLLHLSFREFLLDPEKSDRNSFWVNEKETHRRLAAQCLRTFEGHNDMVNSVAFSHDSKLVASASNDKTVRIWSADTGELQQTFEGHNDMVNSVAFSYDSKLVTSASNDRTVRIWSADTGELQQTFEGHNGWVNSVAFSHDSNLVASASNDETVRMWSADTGELQQTLEDHNDWVRSVAFSNDSKLVASASNDNTVRIWSADTGELQQTLEGHNDWVNSVAFSHDSKLVASASVDKTVRIWSPDTGELQQTLEGHNDLVKSVGFSHDSKLVASASYDETVRIWSADTGELQQTLEGHNDWVNSVAFSHDSKLVASASYDKTVRIWPSPRLRSQHGSLLDYFVWKQLILVASKFSTRVFSGVWLYCSNRLSLGKS
;
A
#
# COMPACT_ATOMS: atom_id res chain seq x y z
N MET A 1 -47.13 2.65 -35.04
CA MET A 1 -45.97 1.74 -35.24
C MET A 1 -44.61 2.47 -35.30
N TYR A 2 -44.54 3.82 -35.23
CA TYR A 2 -43.28 4.59 -35.35
C TYR A 2 -42.67 5.11 -34.02
N ALA A 3 -43.20 4.74 -32.85
CA ALA A 3 -42.68 5.21 -31.56
C ALA A 3 -41.70 4.23 -30.87
N ASN A 4 -41.63 2.96 -31.32
CA ASN A 4 -40.79 1.93 -30.70
C ASN A 4 -39.37 1.83 -31.28
N ASP A 5 -39.09 2.36 -32.47
CA ASP A 5 -37.76 2.29 -33.08
C ASP A 5 -36.79 3.39 -32.62
N LEU A 6 -37.30 4.53 -32.14
CA LEU A 6 -36.47 5.59 -31.54
C LEU A 6 -35.94 5.21 -30.15
N PHE A 7 -36.68 4.40 -29.39
CA PHE A 7 -36.22 3.93 -28.08
C PHE A 7 -35.12 2.84 -28.17
N LYS A 8 -35.18 1.97 -29.20
CA LYS A 8 -34.13 0.95 -29.44
C LYS A 8 -32.81 1.55 -29.94
N SER A 9 -32.84 2.60 -30.75
CA SER A 9 -31.59 3.26 -31.21
C SER A 9 -30.93 4.11 -30.12
N ALA A 10 -31.71 4.76 -29.26
CA ALA A 10 -31.20 5.51 -28.11
C ALA A 10 -30.60 4.61 -27.01
N SER A 11 -31.18 3.42 -26.76
CA SER A 11 -30.59 2.46 -25.81
C SER A 11 -29.28 1.85 -26.32
N GLY A 12 -29.14 1.64 -27.63
CA GLY A 12 -27.91 1.15 -28.25
C GLY A 12 -26.79 2.20 -28.22
N SER A 13 -27.09 3.47 -28.51
CA SER A 13 -26.10 4.54 -28.48
C SER A 13 -25.64 4.88 -27.05
N SER A 14 -26.54 4.89 -26.07
CA SER A 14 -26.20 5.15 -24.67
C SER A 14 -25.23 4.09 -24.12
N LYS A 15 -25.44 2.81 -24.44
CA LYS A 15 -24.54 1.73 -24.02
C LYS A 15 -23.13 1.91 -24.61
N THR A 16 -23.02 2.19 -25.91
CA THR A 16 -21.72 2.44 -26.57
C THR A 16 -20.97 3.68 -26.08
N VAL A 17 -21.67 4.67 -25.52
CA VAL A 17 -21.05 5.88 -24.96
C VAL A 17 -20.57 5.60 -23.54
N LEU A 18 -21.37 4.90 -22.73
CA LEU A 18 -21.02 4.57 -21.34
C LEU A 18 -19.78 3.66 -21.25
N ASP A 19 -19.57 2.75 -22.19
CA ASP A 19 -18.38 1.88 -22.24
C ASP A 19 -17.06 2.67 -22.41
N LYS A 20 -17.12 3.92 -22.85
CA LYS A 20 -15.94 4.79 -23.02
C LYS A 20 -15.61 5.62 -21.79
N PHE A 21 -16.49 5.71 -20.79
CA PHE A 21 -16.28 6.61 -19.65
C PHE A 21 -15.36 5.98 -18.60
N PRO A 22 -14.26 6.64 -18.22
CA PRO A 22 -13.56 6.28 -16.99
C PRO A 22 -14.41 6.76 -15.81
N VAL A 23 -14.85 5.82 -14.96
CA VAL A 23 -15.65 6.09 -13.77
C VAL A 23 -14.92 5.62 -12.52
N VAL A 24 -15.23 6.24 -11.38
CA VAL A 24 -14.77 5.79 -10.07
C VAL A 24 -15.75 4.75 -9.53
N GLU A 25 -15.29 3.50 -9.41
CA GLU A 25 -16.09 2.45 -8.78
C GLU A 25 -16.27 2.74 -7.27
N GLY A 26 -17.46 2.45 -6.74
CA GLY A 26 -17.75 2.67 -5.32
C GLY A 26 -18.09 4.11 -4.92
N ALA A 27 -17.98 5.10 -5.81
CA ALA A 27 -18.27 6.50 -5.48
C ALA A 27 -19.76 6.86 -5.48
N ALA A 28 -20.60 6.06 -6.15
CA ALA A 28 -22.05 6.27 -6.19
C ALA A 28 -22.74 5.78 -4.90
N PHE A 29 -23.84 6.43 -4.52
CA PHE A 29 -24.58 6.12 -3.30
C PHE A 29 -25.14 4.69 -3.25
N ASP A 30 -25.41 4.10 -4.42
CA ASP A 30 -26.00 2.77 -4.61
C ASP A 30 -24.96 1.70 -4.94
N SER A 31 -23.68 2.00 -4.70
CA SER A 31 -22.59 1.03 -4.89
C SER A 31 -22.48 0.06 -3.71
N HIS A 32 -21.91 -1.12 -3.95
CA HIS A 32 -21.61 -2.10 -2.90
C HIS A 32 -20.73 -1.51 -1.77
N ALA A 33 -19.85 -0.55 -2.11
CA ALA A 33 -19.01 0.13 -1.12
C ALA A 33 -19.82 0.98 -0.11
N GLU A 34 -21.04 1.37 -0.46
CA GLU A 34 -21.94 2.23 0.31
C GLU A 34 -23.18 1.49 0.87
N GLU A 35 -23.41 0.23 0.46
CA GLU A 35 -24.60 -0.58 0.79
C GLU A 35 -24.88 -0.69 2.29
N HIS A 36 -23.83 -0.87 3.10
CA HIS A 36 -23.95 -1.09 4.54
C HIS A 36 -23.87 0.19 5.38
N ASN A 37 -23.70 1.35 4.73
CA ASN A 37 -23.53 2.60 5.47
C ASN A 37 -24.89 3.14 5.98
N PRO A 38 -24.97 3.67 7.22
CA PRO A 38 -26.24 4.01 7.89
C PRO A 38 -26.88 5.31 7.38
N ILE A 39 -28.14 5.26 6.93
CA ILE A 39 -28.98 6.44 6.62
C ILE A 39 -29.56 7.08 7.91
N CYS A 40 -30.21 8.25 7.79
CA CYS A 40 -30.93 8.85 8.92
C CYS A 40 -31.98 7.86 9.43
N LEU A 41 -32.09 7.75 10.76
CA LEU A 41 -33.12 6.92 11.37
C LEU A 41 -34.50 7.49 11.05
N GLN A 42 -35.49 6.60 11.04
CA GLN A 42 -36.88 6.99 10.84
C GLN A 42 -37.29 8.05 11.87
N ASP A 43 -38.01 9.08 11.42
CA ASP A 43 -38.48 10.21 12.22
C ASP A 43 -37.38 11.12 12.83
N THR A 44 -36.13 10.98 12.39
CA THR A 44 -35.04 11.91 12.75
C THR A 44 -34.77 12.91 11.62
N ARG A 45 -34.37 14.15 11.98
CA ARG A 45 -34.00 15.22 11.02
C ARG A 45 -35.07 15.56 9.96
N VAL A 46 -36.34 15.32 10.26
CA VAL A 46 -37.46 15.47 9.32
C VAL A 46 -37.57 16.88 8.74
N GLU A 47 -37.45 17.92 9.57
CA GLU A 47 -37.54 19.32 9.12
C GLU A 47 -36.43 19.67 8.12
N LEU A 48 -35.19 19.25 8.41
CA LEU A 48 -34.05 19.44 7.52
C LEU A 48 -34.26 18.75 6.16
N LEU A 49 -34.71 17.50 6.17
CA LEU A 49 -35.00 16.75 4.93
C LEU A 49 -36.15 17.41 4.13
N HIS A 50 -37.14 17.97 4.81
CA HIS A 50 -38.20 18.77 4.20
C HIS A 50 -37.68 20.09 3.60
N ASP A 51 -36.76 20.78 4.28
CA ASP A 51 -36.15 22.02 3.77
C ASP A 51 -35.35 21.77 2.50
N ILE A 52 -34.55 20.69 2.47
CA ILE A 52 -33.80 20.25 1.28
C ILE A 52 -34.76 19.91 0.13
N SER A 53 -35.86 19.21 0.44
CA SER A 53 -36.88 18.88 -0.56
C SER A 53 -37.60 20.12 -1.12
N ARG A 54 -37.87 21.12 -0.27
CA ARG A 54 -38.45 22.42 -0.69
C ARG A 54 -37.47 23.21 -1.55
N TRP A 55 -36.18 23.19 -1.21
CA TRP A 55 -35.12 23.85 -1.97
C TRP A 55 -35.04 23.35 -3.42
N VAL A 56 -35.13 22.04 -3.67
CA VAL A 56 -35.09 21.48 -5.03
C VAL A 56 -36.29 21.94 -5.87
N LYS A 57 -37.48 22.01 -5.26
CA LYS A 57 -38.73 22.35 -5.96
C LYS A 57 -38.88 23.85 -6.25
N ASN A 58 -38.34 24.71 -5.39
CA ASN A 58 -38.46 26.16 -5.54
C ASN A 58 -37.55 26.67 -6.69
N PRO A 59 -38.05 27.39 -7.71
CA PRO A 59 -37.21 27.97 -8.77
C PRO A 59 -36.29 29.10 -8.30
N GLN A 60 -36.70 29.84 -7.26
CA GLN A 60 -36.04 31.08 -6.83
C GLN A 60 -34.89 30.86 -5.86
N THR A 61 -34.73 29.65 -5.34
CA THR A 61 -33.60 29.29 -4.47
C THR A 61 -32.31 29.16 -5.26
N GLU A 62 -31.20 29.24 -4.54
CA GLU A 62 -29.84 29.17 -5.06
C GLU A 62 -29.50 27.78 -5.62
N ALA A 63 -28.62 27.75 -6.61
CA ALA A 63 -28.27 26.52 -7.33
C ALA A 63 -27.60 25.44 -6.47
N ILE A 64 -26.93 25.85 -5.38
CA ILE A 64 -26.18 24.97 -4.49
C ILE A 64 -26.79 25.00 -3.07
N PHE A 65 -26.94 23.84 -2.45
CA PHE A 65 -27.22 23.69 -1.02
C PHE A 65 -25.97 23.17 -0.34
N TRP A 66 -25.36 23.95 0.54
CA TRP A 66 -24.16 23.57 1.27
C TRP A 66 -24.47 23.22 2.73
N LEU A 67 -24.47 21.92 3.04
CA LEU A 67 -24.62 21.41 4.40
C LEU A 67 -23.25 21.27 5.06
N ASN A 68 -22.92 22.15 6.01
CA ASN A 68 -21.60 22.15 6.65
C ASN A 68 -21.66 21.81 8.15
N GLY A 69 -20.57 21.29 8.69
CA GLY A 69 -20.47 20.89 10.09
C GLY A 69 -19.14 20.22 10.43
N MET A 70 -18.77 20.20 11.72
CA MET A 70 -17.56 19.51 12.19
C MET A 70 -17.61 17.99 11.93
N ALA A 71 -16.49 17.31 12.14
CA ALA A 71 -16.44 15.85 12.16
C ALA A 71 -17.54 15.29 13.07
N GLY A 72 -18.20 14.21 12.65
CA GLY A 72 -19.21 13.54 13.48
C GLY A 72 -20.58 14.22 13.59
N THR A 73 -20.89 15.30 12.85
CA THR A 73 -22.22 15.94 12.91
C THR A 73 -23.33 15.24 12.10
N GLY A 74 -23.04 14.11 11.45
CA GLY A 74 -24.03 13.34 10.67
C GLY A 74 -24.20 13.75 9.20
N LYS A 75 -23.28 14.55 8.64
CA LYS A 75 -23.32 15.05 7.24
C LYS A 75 -23.53 13.93 6.21
N SER A 76 -22.67 12.92 6.20
CA SER A 76 -22.72 11.81 5.24
C SER A 76 -23.97 10.95 5.37
N THR A 77 -24.47 10.78 6.59
CA THR A 77 -25.74 10.10 6.86
C THR A 77 -26.92 10.87 6.23
N ILE A 78 -26.94 12.20 6.36
CA ILE A 78 -27.93 13.06 5.72
C ILE A 78 -27.79 12.99 4.19
N SER A 79 -26.57 13.08 3.67
CA SER A 79 -26.29 13.00 2.22
C SER A 79 -26.79 11.70 1.59
N ARG A 80 -26.56 10.55 2.24
CA ARG A 80 -27.06 9.24 1.78
C ARG A 80 -28.59 9.18 1.80
N THR A 81 -29.22 9.71 2.84
CA THR A 81 -30.69 9.80 2.94
C THR A 81 -31.27 10.68 1.82
N VAL A 82 -30.63 11.81 1.54
CA VAL A 82 -31.00 12.74 0.48
C VAL A 82 -30.86 12.08 -0.90
N ALA A 83 -29.74 11.40 -1.16
CA ALA A 83 -29.54 10.66 -2.41
C ALA A 83 -30.59 9.57 -2.61
N HIS A 84 -30.87 8.76 -1.58
CA HIS A 84 -31.87 7.71 -1.63
C HIS A 84 -33.29 8.25 -1.91
N SER A 85 -33.67 9.33 -1.21
CA SER A 85 -34.95 10.01 -1.40
C SER A 85 -35.12 10.54 -2.83
N PHE A 86 -34.10 11.21 -3.38
CA PHE A 86 -34.16 11.74 -4.75
C PHE A 86 -34.04 10.67 -5.83
N SER A 87 -33.39 9.54 -5.55
CA SER A 87 -33.39 8.40 -6.47
C SER A 87 -34.81 7.83 -6.62
N THR A 88 -35.49 7.65 -5.48
CA THR A 88 -36.87 7.17 -5.39
C THR A 88 -37.85 8.13 -6.06
N SER A 89 -37.66 9.45 -5.90
CA SER A 89 -38.53 10.47 -6.50
C SER A 89 -38.29 10.73 -7.99
N GLY A 90 -37.31 10.08 -8.61
CA GLY A 90 -37.00 10.30 -10.03
C GLY A 90 -35.99 11.43 -10.29
N GLN A 91 -35.61 12.22 -9.29
CA GLN A 91 -34.91 13.50 -9.44
C GLN A 91 -33.38 13.41 -9.32
N LEU A 92 -32.84 12.33 -8.75
CA LEU A 92 -31.38 12.16 -8.65
C LEU A 92 -30.78 11.97 -10.04
N GLY A 93 -29.87 12.87 -10.40
CA GLY A 93 -29.09 12.81 -11.64
C GLY A 93 -27.76 12.08 -11.46
N ALA A 94 -27.03 12.40 -10.40
CA ALA A 94 -25.76 11.76 -10.07
C ALA A 94 -25.45 11.88 -8.57
N SER A 95 -24.55 11.03 -8.09
CA SER A 95 -23.99 11.08 -6.74
C SER A 95 -22.50 10.77 -6.72
N PHE A 96 -21.75 11.44 -5.85
CA PHE A 96 -20.34 11.17 -5.63
C PHE A 96 -19.99 11.34 -4.14
N PHE A 97 -19.48 10.27 -3.54
CA PHE A 97 -19.09 10.23 -2.13
C PHE A 97 -17.57 10.18 -2.03
N PHE A 98 -16.96 11.34 -1.72
CA PHE A 98 -15.51 11.45 -1.52
C PHE A 98 -15.09 10.62 -0.32
N LYS A 99 -13.91 9.99 -0.44
CA LYS A 99 -13.24 9.30 0.66
C LYS A 99 -11.74 9.51 0.56
N ARG A 100 -11.17 10.24 1.53
CA ARG A 100 -9.74 10.56 1.52
C ARG A 100 -8.91 9.28 1.74
N GLY A 101 -7.96 9.03 0.85
CA GLY A 101 -7.08 7.86 0.93
C GLY A 101 -7.62 6.57 0.30
N GLU A 102 -8.87 6.52 -0.16
CA GLU A 102 -9.43 5.39 -0.91
C GLU A 102 -9.22 5.56 -2.44
N GLY A 103 -7.96 5.67 -2.88
CA GLY A 103 -7.60 5.73 -4.29
C GLY A 103 -8.33 6.83 -5.10
N ASP A 104 -8.99 6.44 -6.19
CA ASP A 104 -9.71 7.35 -7.10
C ASP A 104 -10.89 8.11 -6.44
N ARG A 105 -11.34 7.73 -5.22
CA ARG A 105 -12.43 8.41 -4.50
C ARG A 105 -11.98 9.67 -3.75
N GLY A 106 -10.68 9.82 -3.48
CA GLY A 106 -10.08 11.06 -2.99
C GLY A 106 -9.61 11.97 -4.13
N GLY A 107 -9.33 11.36 -5.30
CA GLY A 107 -8.87 12.04 -6.49
C GLY A 107 -9.99 12.67 -7.34
N ILE A 108 -9.61 13.65 -8.15
CA ILE A 108 -10.54 14.44 -8.98
C ILE A 108 -10.52 14.08 -10.47
N SER A 109 -9.55 13.27 -10.92
CA SER A 109 -9.29 12.97 -12.33
C SER A 109 -10.50 12.37 -13.07
N LYS A 110 -11.31 11.59 -12.35
CA LYS A 110 -12.52 10.93 -12.86
C LYS A 110 -13.81 11.47 -12.25
N PHE A 111 -13.76 12.59 -11.52
CA PHE A 111 -14.92 13.11 -10.80
C PHE A 111 -16.06 13.52 -11.75
N PHE A 112 -15.78 14.42 -12.70
CA PHE A 112 -16.80 14.90 -13.63
C PHE A 112 -17.17 13.87 -14.70
N THR A 113 -16.26 12.98 -15.09
CA THR A 113 -16.56 11.86 -15.97
C THR A 113 -17.53 10.88 -15.30
N THR A 114 -17.37 10.61 -14.00
CA THR A 114 -18.28 9.78 -13.21
C THR A 114 -19.67 10.42 -13.11
N ILE A 115 -19.74 11.73 -12.83
CA ILE A 115 -21.02 12.46 -12.80
C ILE A 115 -21.70 12.43 -14.18
N ALA A 116 -20.96 12.70 -15.26
CA ALA A 116 -21.49 12.70 -16.62
C ALA A 116 -22.03 11.31 -17.04
N ALA A 117 -21.31 10.23 -16.70
CA ALA A 117 -21.76 8.87 -16.96
C ALA A 117 -23.08 8.55 -16.22
N GLN A 118 -23.18 8.94 -14.94
CA GLN A 118 -24.42 8.76 -14.16
C GLN A 118 -25.59 9.57 -14.75
N LEU A 119 -25.34 10.83 -15.16
CA LEU A 119 -26.35 11.68 -15.80
C LEU A 119 -26.86 11.07 -17.12
N VAL A 120 -25.97 10.54 -17.98
CA VAL A 120 -26.35 9.87 -19.23
C VAL A 120 -27.14 8.60 -18.96
N LYS A 121 -26.73 7.81 -17.95
CA LYS A 121 -27.46 6.60 -17.54
C LYS A 121 -28.88 6.94 -17.04
N ARG A 122 -29.02 8.04 -16.30
CA ARG A 122 -30.32 8.50 -15.78
C ARG A 122 -31.19 9.16 -16.84
N VAL A 123 -30.57 9.93 -17.72
CA VAL A 123 -31.21 10.67 -18.81
C VAL A 123 -30.56 10.29 -20.13
N PRO A 124 -30.98 9.17 -20.76
CA PRO A 124 -30.39 8.72 -22.02
C PRO A 124 -30.47 9.73 -23.17
N ALA A 125 -31.38 10.70 -23.09
CA ALA A 125 -31.48 11.81 -24.06
C ALA A 125 -30.22 12.70 -24.11
N LEU A 126 -29.35 12.65 -23.08
CA LEU A 126 -28.06 13.34 -23.08
C LEU A 126 -26.99 12.62 -23.91
N ALA A 127 -27.14 11.32 -24.18
CA ALA A 127 -26.12 10.48 -24.80
C ALA A 127 -25.61 11.03 -26.15
N PRO A 128 -26.46 11.54 -27.09
CA PRO A 128 -25.98 12.06 -28.36
C PRO A 128 -25.09 13.29 -28.20
N TYR A 129 -25.41 14.19 -27.26
CA TYR A 129 -24.64 15.42 -27.05
C TYR A 129 -23.29 15.12 -26.39
N VAL A 130 -23.28 14.22 -25.43
CA VAL A 130 -22.06 13.74 -24.76
C VAL A 130 -21.19 12.97 -25.75
N LYS A 131 -21.78 12.12 -26.59
CA LYS A 131 -21.06 11.40 -27.65
C LYS A 131 -20.38 12.38 -28.61
N ASN A 132 -21.09 13.41 -29.06
CA ASN A 132 -20.51 14.40 -29.97
C ASN A 132 -19.34 15.15 -29.34
N ALA A 133 -19.39 15.43 -28.02
CA ALA A 133 -18.26 16.04 -27.32
C ALA A 133 -17.04 15.12 -27.28
N ILE A 134 -17.24 13.82 -27.02
CA ILE A 134 -16.17 12.81 -27.00
C ILE A 134 -15.60 12.55 -28.40
N ASP A 135 -16.46 12.46 -29.41
CA ASP A 135 -16.03 12.22 -30.80
C ASP A 135 -15.29 13.44 -31.37
N ALA A 136 -15.64 14.66 -30.93
CA ALA A 136 -14.92 15.88 -31.27
C ALA A 136 -13.56 16.01 -30.55
N ASP A 137 -13.43 15.44 -29.35
CA ASP A 137 -12.22 15.50 -28.54
C ASP A 137 -12.02 14.20 -27.74
N PRO A 138 -11.40 13.16 -28.34
CA PRO A 138 -11.21 11.87 -27.68
C PRO A 138 -10.35 11.94 -26.41
N ALA A 139 -9.51 12.97 -26.26
CA ALA A 139 -8.64 13.17 -25.10
C ALA A 139 -9.35 13.88 -23.93
N ILE A 140 -10.64 14.18 -24.05
CA ILE A 140 -11.40 14.99 -23.07
C ILE A 140 -11.34 14.44 -21.64
N PHE A 141 -11.22 13.12 -21.47
CA PHE A 141 -11.12 12.48 -20.16
C PHE A 141 -9.82 12.80 -19.40
N GLY A 142 -8.76 13.20 -20.11
CA GLY A 142 -7.49 13.62 -19.51
C GLY A 142 -7.34 15.15 -19.41
N LYS A 143 -8.33 15.93 -19.87
CA LYS A 143 -8.27 17.40 -19.85
C LYS A 143 -8.63 17.98 -18.48
N ALA A 144 -8.36 19.27 -18.31
CA ALA A 144 -8.68 20.01 -17.10
C ALA A 144 -10.16 19.90 -16.71
N MET A 145 -10.45 19.90 -15.40
CA MET A 145 -11.80 19.75 -14.84
C MET A 145 -12.84 20.71 -15.44
N ARG A 146 -12.41 21.95 -15.75
CA ARG A 146 -13.27 22.95 -16.38
C ARG A 146 -13.80 22.45 -17.74
N GLU A 147 -12.92 21.93 -18.59
CA GLU A 147 -13.30 21.40 -19.91
C GLU A 147 -14.25 20.21 -19.76
N GLN A 148 -13.93 19.27 -18.86
CA GLN A 148 -14.78 18.11 -18.61
C GLN A 148 -16.18 18.53 -18.15
N PHE A 149 -16.27 19.44 -17.16
CA PHE A 149 -17.55 19.92 -16.64
C PHE A 149 -18.37 20.66 -17.70
N GLU A 150 -17.73 21.56 -18.45
CA GLU A 150 -18.43 22.35 -19.47
C GLU A 150 -18.95 21.47 -20.61
N LYS A 151 -18.10 20.61 -21.17
CA LYS A 151 -18.42 19.83 -22.37
C LYS A 151 -19.22 18.57 -22.11
N LEU A 152 -19.04 17.93 -20.95
CA LEU A 152 -19.71 16.65 -20.63
C LEU A 152 -20.96 16.83 -19.77
N ILE A 153 -21.14 17.97 -19.10
CA ILE A 153 -22.28 18.21 -18.20
C ILE A 153 -23.06 19.47 -18.60
N LEU A 154 -22.44 20.66 -18.58
CA LEU A 154 -23.16 21.93 -18.74
C LEU A 154 -23.73 22.10 -20.16
N GLU A 155 -22.92 21.89 -21.19
CA GLU A 155 -23.35 21.99 -22.59
C GLU A 155 -24.42 20.94 -22.95
N PRO A 156 -24.27 19.64 -22.62
CA PRO A 156 -25.31 18.65 -22.88
C PRO A 156 -26.64 18.96 -22.20
N VAL A 157 -26.63 19.41 -20.95
CA VAL A 157 -27.86 19.72 -20.18
C VAL A 157 -28.52 21.03 -20.67
N SER A 158 -27.75 21.99 -21.18
CA SER A 158 -28.29 23.24 -21.73
C SER A 158 -28.95 23.10 -23.12
N LYS A 159 -28.68 22.00 -23.84
CA LYS A 159 -29.25 21.79 -25.17
C LYS A 159 -30.73 21.37 -25.06
N PRO A 160 -31.60 21.88 -25.96
CA PRO A 160 -33.00 21.48 -25.97
C PRO A 160 -33.07 19.99 -26.26
N PRO A 161 -33.72 19.19 -25.41
CA PRO A 161 -33.67 17.74 -25.55
C PRO A 161 -34.50 17.29 -26.76
N GLN A 162 -34.11 16.18 -27.38
CA GLN A 162 -34.94 15.51 -28.39
C GLN A 162 -36.19 14.82 -27.78
N ALA A 163 -36.24 14.69 -26.44
CA ALA A 163 -37.35 14.10 -25.67
C ALA A 163 -37.73 15.00 -24.48
N THR A 164 -38.98 14.97 -24.02
CA THR A 164 -39.42 15.77 -22.87
C THR A 164 -38.71 15.39 -21.57
N TRP A 165 -38.13 16.37 -20.88
CA TRP A 165 -37.64 16.19 -19.51
C TRP A 165 -38.79 15.74 -18.61
N LYS A 166 -38.58 14.67 -17.83
CA LYS A 166 -39.61 14.13 -16.93
C LYS A 166 -39.70 14.88 -15.59
N VAL A 167 -38.68 15.68 -15.26
CA VAL A 167 -38.55 16.40 -14.00
C VAL A 167 -38.05 17.82 -14.25
N ASP A 168 -38.55 18.77 -13.47
CA ASP A 168 -38.18 20.19 -13.60
C ASP A 168 -36.77 20.51 -13.05
N ALA A 169 -36.24 19.61 -12.21
CA ALA A 169 -34.92 19.73 -11.61
C ALA A 169 -34.25 18.37 -11.47
N LEU A 170 -32.94 18.32 -11.79
CA LEU A 170 -32.05 17.21 -11.51
C LEU A 170 -31.13 17.56 -10.35
N VAL A 171 -30.91 16.60 -9.45
CA VAL A 171 -30.05 16.80 -8.27
C VAL A 171 -28.74 16.03 -8.44
N ILE A 172 -27.62 16.70 -8.20
CA ILE A 172 -26.30 16.07 -8.00
C ILE A 172 -25.98 16.12 -6.51
N VAL A 173 -25.71 14.96 -5.91
CA VAL A 173 -25.32 14.84 -4.50
C VAL A 173 -23.80 14.64 -4.41
N VAL A 174 -23.11 15.51 -3.68
CA VAL A 174 -21.67 15.43 -3.44
C VAL A 174 -21.43 15.39 -1.95
N ASP A 175 -20.93 14.26 -1.46
CA ASP A 175 -20.65 14.07 -0.03
C ASP A 175 -19.16 14.27 0.27
N ALA A 176 -18.89 14.88 1.42
CA ALA A 176 -17.56 15.05 2.00
C ALA A 176 -16.56 15.75 1.05
N LEU A 177 -16.93 16.91 0.48
CA LEU A 177 -16.06 17.64 -0.45
C LEU A 177 -14.70 18.03 0.19
N ASP A 178 -14.63 18.16 1.52
CA ASP A 178 -13.39 18.35 2.28
C ASP A 178 -12.42 17.15 2.24
N GLU A 179 -12.88 15.98 1.81
CA GLU A 179 -12.04 14.78 1.64
C GLU A 179 -11.36 14.71 0.27
N CYS A 180 -11.55 15.72 -0.59
CA CYS A 180 -10.79 15.92 -1.82
C CYS A 180 -9.31 16.24 -1.49
N GLU A 181 -8.38 15.55 -2.15
CA GLU A 181 -6.95 15.58 -1.76
C GLU A 181 -6.25 16.94 -1.94
N GLN A 182 -6.72 17.77 -2.87
CA GLN A 182 -6.06 19.04 -3.23
C GLN A 182 -6.97 20.24 -2.96
N ASP A 183 -6.47 21.19 -2.17
CA ASP A 183 -7.18 22.41 -1.77
C ASP A 183 -7.62 23.29 -2.95
N GLU A 184 -6.82 23.36 -4.01
CA GLU A 184 -7.12 24.19 -5.19
C GLU A 184 -8.21 23.58 -6.07
N ASP A 185 -8.31 22.25 -6.06
CA ASP A 185 -9.35 21.53 -6.79
C ASP A 185 -10.72 21.75 -6.13
N ILE A 186 -10.78 21.77 -4.79
CA ILE A 186 -11.98 22.11 -4.03
C ILE A 186 -12.55 23.46 -4.47
N LYS A 187 -11.72 24.50 -4.53
CA LYS A 187 -12.14 25.84 -4.96
C LYS A 187 -12.65 25.82 -6.41
N THR A 188 -11.94 25.11 -7.28
CA THR A 188 -12.32 24.97 -8.69
C THR A 188 -13.66 24.27 -8.85
N ILE A 189 -13.91 23.18 -8.12
CA ILE A 189 -15.18 22.44 -8.11
C ILE A 189 -16.32 23.36 -7.68
N ILE A 190 -16.17 24.09 -6.56
CA ILE A 190 -17.19 25.04 -6.08
C ILE A 190 -17.48 26.13 -7.13
N HIS A 191 -16.43 26.65 -7.77
CA HIS A 191 -16.59 27.64 -8.83
C HIS A 191 -17.36 27.07 -10.04
N LEU A 192 -17.04 25.85 -10.48
CA LEU A 192 -17.74 25.18 -11.58
C LEU A 192 -19.19 24.89 -11.24
N PHE A 193 -19.47 24.41 -10.03
CA PHE A 193 -20.82 24.20 -9.51
C PHE A 193 -21.66 25.48 -9.55
N SER A 194 -21.07 26.64 -9.24
CA SER A 194 -21.81 27.92 -9.31
C SER A 194 -22.33 28.26 -10.70
N ARG A 195 -21.74 27.70 -11.77
CA ARG A 195 -22.15 27.94 -13.15
C ARG A 195 -23.46 27.26 -13.53
N VAL A 196 -23.91 26.24 -12.80
CA VAL A 196 -25.19 25.59 -13.13
C VAL A 196 -26.40 26.50 -12.97
N LYS A 197 -26.24 27.64 -12.27
CA LYS A 197 -27.27 28.70 -12.18
C LYS A 197 -27.69 29.27 -13.54
N THR A 198 -26.90 29.07 -14.59
CA THR A 198 -27.23 29.50 -15.95
C THR A 198 -28.28 28.61 -16.62
N LEU A 199 -28.54 27.41 -16.08
CA LEU A 199 -29.50 26.46 -16.63
C LEU A 199 -30.92 26.78 -16.13
N GLN A 200 -31.79 27.23 -17.05
CA GLN A 200 -33.18 27.54 -16.72
C GLN A 200 -34.08 26.30 -16.73
N PHE A 201 -33.87 25.37 -17.67
CA PHE A 201 -34.62 24.11 -17.75
C PHE A 201 -33.80 23.02 -18.49
N PRO A 202 -33.65 21.81 -17.91
CA PRO A 202 -34.02 21.46 -16.54
C PRO A 202 -33.05 22.17 -15.58
N ARG A 203 -33.52 22.52 -14.38
CA ARG A 203 -32.63 23.10 -13.38
C ARG A 203 -31.67 22.03 -12.87
N LEU A 204 -30.38 22.34 -12.78
CA LEU A 204 -29.42 21.45 -12.14
C LEU A 204 -29.13 21.98 -10.73
N ARG A 205 -29.43 21.17 -9.72
CA ARG A 205 -29.31 21.49 -8.29
C ARG A 205 -28.17 20.68 -7.70
N ILE A 206 -27.29 21.30 -6.91
CA ILE A 206 -26.13 20.62 -6.33
C ILE A 206 -26.22 20.64 -4.81
N PHE A 207 -26.35 19.47 -4.21
CA PHE A 207 -26.31 19.29 -2.76
C PHE A 207 -24.90 18.88 -2.37
N VAL A 208 -24.23 19.68 -1.54
CA VAL A 208 -22.84 19.46 -1.12
C VAL A 208 -22.77 19.35 0.39
N THR A 209 -22.08 18.34 0.90
CA THR A 209 -21.68 18.29 2.31
C THR A 209 -20.18 18.52 2.46
N SER A 210 -19.77 19.26 3.50
CA SER A 210 -18.35 19.33 3.85
C SER A 210 -18.08 19.83 5.27
N ARG A 211 -16.84 19.72 5.74
CA ARG A 211 -16.32 20.55 6.84
C ARG A 211 -16.08 21.99 6.36
N PRO A 212 -16.23 23.01 7.23
CA PRO A 212 -15.96 24.42 6.89
C PRO A 212 -14.45 24.73 6.94
N GLU A 213 -13.64 23.90 6.29
CA GLU A 213 -12.20 24.10 6.18
C GLU A 213 -11.86 25.30 5.30
N LEU A 214 -10.64 25.82 5.41
CA LEU A 214 -10.25 27.06 4.74
C LEU A 214 -10.49 27.04 3.22
N PRO A 215 -10.14 25.98 2.45
CA PRO A 215 -10.37 25.94 1.00
C PRO A 215 -11.85 26.00 0.63
N ILE A 216 -12.69 25.25 1.37
CA ILE A 216 -14.15 25.23 1.21
C ILE A 216 -14.72 26.63 1.46
N ARG A 217 -14.35 27.26 2.58
CA ARG A 217 -14.85 28.59 2.94
C ARG A 217 -14.46 29.64 1.91
N LEU A 218 -13.20 29.64 1.47
CA LEU A 218 -12.73 30.56 0.44
C LEU A 218 -13.46 30.33 -0.90
N GLY A 219 -13.68 29.07 -1.27
CA GLY A 219 -14.45 28.71 -2.47
C GLY A 219 -15.88 29.25 -2.43
N PHE A 220 -16.62 28.99 -1.36
CA PHE A 220 -17.98 29.49 -1.21
C PHE A 220 -18.06 31.02 -1.06
N ILE A 221 -17.09 31.67 -0.41
CA ILE A 221 -17.00 33.14 -0.38
C ILE A 221 -16.86 33.71 -1.81
N ALA A 222 -16.09 33.06 -2.67
CA ALA A 222 -15.88 33.50 -4.05
C ALA A 222 -17.13 33.37 -4.94
N VAL A 223 -18.11 32.55 -4.56
CA VAL A 223 -19.37 32.33 -5.30
C VAL A 223 -20.61 32.81 -4.53
N LYS A 224 -20.45 33.87 -3.73
CA LYS A 224 -21.54 34.45 -2.93
C LYS A 224 -22.78 34.73 -3.79
N GLY A 225 -23.95 34.32 -3.30
CA GLY A 225 -25.24 34.47 -4.00
C GLY A 225 -25.59 33.32 -4.95
N THR A 226 -24.79 32.24 -5.01
CA THR A 226 -25.12 31.03 -5.78
C THR A 226 -25.40 29.81 -4.91
N TYR A 227 -25.35 29.95 -3.59
CA TYR A 227 -25.60 28.87 -2.64
C TYR A 227 -26.39 29.38 -1.42
N GLN A 228 -27.14 28.46 -0.81
CA GLN A 228 -27.65 28.59 0.55
C GLN A 228 -26.90 27.59 1.44
N ASP A 229 -26.56 27.98 2.68
CA ASP A 229 -25.83 27.12 3.61
C ASP A 229 -26.63 26.79 4.88
N LEU A 230 -26.28 25.66 5.48
CA LEU A 230 -26.79 25.25 6.79
C LEU A 230 -25.66 24.66 7.62
N VAL A 231 -25.45 25.19 8.83
CA VAL A 231 -24.42 24.75 9.77
C VAL A 231 -25.03 23.77 10.78
N LEU A 232 -24.65 22.49 10.72
CA LEU A 232 -25.15 21.43 11.61
C LEU A 232 -24.74 21.58 13.09
N GLN A 233 -23.78 22.44 13.42
CA GLN A 233 -23.38 22.63 14.82
C GLN A 233 -24.41 23.43 15.64
N ASN A 234 -25.40 24.01 14.97
CA ASN A 234 -26.46 24.82 15.57
C ASN A 234 -27.82 24.10 15.54
N ILE A 235 -27.85 22.77 15.66
CA ILE A 235 -29.10 22.03 15.82
C ILE A 235 -29.69 22.39 17.19
N PRO A 236 -30.96 22.80 17.28
CA PRO A 236 -31.58 23.10 18.57
C PRO A 236 -31.52 21.92 19.53
N GLU A 237 -31.22 22.18 20.80
CA GLU A 237 -31.23 21.20 21.90
C GLU A 237 -32.44 20.25 21.88
N PRO A 238 -33.69 20.72 21.63
CA PRO A 238 -34.87 19.86 21.57
C PRO A 238 -34.81 18.75 20.51
N VAL A 239 -34.11 18.97 19.40
CA VAL A 239 -33.97 17.97 18.32
C VAL A 239 -33.00 16.87 18.74
N ILE A 240 -31.92 17.22 19.45
CA ILE A 240 -30.95 16.24 19.97
C ILE A 240 -31.57 15.42 21.10
N GLU A 241 -32.38 16.06 21.96
CA GLU A 241 -33.15 15.38 23.01
C GLU A 241 -34.11 14.36 22.40
N HIS A 242 -34.89 14.75 21.39
CA HIS A 242 -35.76 13.84 20.66
C HIS A 242 -34.99 12.67 19.99
N ASP A 243 -33.88 12.97 19.30
CA ASP A 243 -33.04 11.94 18.65
C ASP A 243 -32.43 10.94 19.67
N LEU A 244 -32.07 11.39 20.88
CA LEU A 244 -31.55 10.52 21.94
C LEU A 244 -32.66 9.69 22.60
N SER A 245 -33.80 10.30 22.90
CA SER A 245 -34.95 9.62 23.53
C SER A 245 -35.57 8.55 22.63
N THR A 246 -35.50 8.72 21.31
CA THR A 246 -35.98 7.71 20.35
C THR A 246 -35.04 6.51 20.21
N GLN A 247 -33.72 6.69 20.39
CA GLN A 247 -32.73 5.61 20.32
C GLN A 247 -32.60 4.82 21.63
N LEU A 248 -32.88 5.46 22.78
CA LEU A 248 -32.86 4.84 24.09
C LEU A 248 -34.24 4.29 24.46
N SER A 249 -34.31 3.45 25.50
CA SER A 249 -35.60 2.86 25.90
C SER A 249 -36.55 3.94 26.46
N PRO A 250 -37.87 3.86 26.22
CA PRO A 250 -38.81 4.94 26.59
C PRO A 250 -38.91 5.21 28.10
N ASN A 251 -38.49 4.26 28.95
CA ASN A 251 -38.53 4.38 30.42
C ASN A 251 -37.13 4.43 31.06
N TRP A 252 -36.07 4.60 30.28
CA TRP A 252 -34.68 4.62 30.75
C TRP A 252 -33.75 5.24 29.69
N PRO A 253 -32.86 6.20 30.02
CA PRO A 253 -32.44 6.69 31.34
C PRO A 253 -33.37 7.72 32.01
N GLU A 254 -33.01 8.18 33.23
CA GLU A 254 -33.69 9.32 33.87
C GLU A 254 -33.57 10.61 33.04
N GLN A 255 -34.57 11.49 33.08
CA GLN A 255 -34.59 12.74 32.29
C GLN A 255 -33.37 13.64 32.59
N SER A 256 -32.92 13.63 33.84
CA SER A 256 -31.69 14.30 34.30
C SER A 256 -30.46 13.81 33.53
N ASP A 257 -30.33 12.50 33.34
CA ASP A 257 -29.22 11.88 32.60
C ASP A 257 -29.32 12.14 31.09
N ILE A 258 -30.54 12.13 30.52
CA ILE A 258 -30.77 12.48 29.12
C ILE A 258 -30.29 13.90 28.84
N GLN A 259 -30.63 14.87 29.69
CA GLN A 259 -30.16 16.25 29.53
C GLN A 259 -28.62 16.36 29.60
N ILE A 260 -27.97 15.50 30.37
CA ILE A 260 -26.51 15.46 30.42
C ILE A 260 -25.95 14.93 29.10
N LEU A 261 -26.51 13.86 28.56
CA LEU A 261 -26.12 13.30 27.26
C LEU A 261 -26.34 14.31 26.12
N VAL A 262 -27.46 15.05 26.12
CA VAL A 262 -27.73 16.12 25.16
C VAL A 262 -26.62 17.18 25.20
N LYS A 263 -26.23 17.63 26.40
CA LYS A 263 -25.16 18.62 26.57
C LYS A 263 -23.80 18.10 26.10
N MET A 264 -23.52 16.81 26.28
CA MET A 264 -22.29 16.17 25.79
C MET A 264 -22.29 16.00 24.27
N ALA A 265 -23.45 15.80 23.65
CA ALA A 265 -23.62 15.69 22.21
C ALA A 265 -23.48 17.03 21.45
N ILE A 266 -23.42 18.16 22.15
CA ILE A 266 -23.27 19.48 21.53
C ILE A 266 -21.79 19.91 21.50
N PRO A 267 -21.20 20.22 20.32
CA PRO A 267 -21.77 20.15 18.97
C PRO A 267 -21.50 18.80 18.25
N LEU A 268 -20.88 17.84 18.91
CA LEU A 268 -20.43 16.56 18.33
C LEU A 268 -21.53 15.50 18.42
N PHE A 269 -22.46 15.50 17.44
CA PHE A 269 -23.54 14.52 17.37
C PHE A 269 -23.06 13.05 17.35
N ILE A 270 -21.81 12.82 16.94
CA ILE A 270 -21.15 11.51 17.02
C ILE A 270 -21.13 10.95 18.44
N PHE A 271 -21.04 11.81 19.45
CA PHE A 271 -21.13 11.37 20.84
C PHE A 271 -22.46 10.67 21.10
N ALA A 272 -23.59 11.23 20.63
CA ALA A 272 -24.91 10.63 20.80
C ALA A 272 -24.97 9.23 20.16
N ALA A 273 -24.54 9.10 18.90
CA ALA A 273 -24.56 7.81 18.21
C ALA A 273 -23.63 6.76 18.86
N THR A 274 -22.40 7.15 19.21
CA THR A 274 -21.44 6.25 19.88
C THR A 274 -21.92 5.85 21.27
N ALA A 275 -22.46 6.80 22.04
CA ALA A 275 -23.02 6.54 23.38
C ALA A 275 -24.22 5.60 23.30
N CYS A 276 -25.17 5.83 22.38
CA CYS A 276 -26.31 4.95 22.18
C CYS A 276 -25.89 3.53 21.79
N ARG A 277 -24.95 3.38 20.83
CA ARG A 277 -24.39 2.06 20.46
C ARG A 277 -23.72 1.37 21.64
N PHE A 278 -22.91 2.11 22.39
CA PHE A 278 -22.21 1.58 23.56
C PHE A 278 -23.18 1.15 24.68
N LEU A 279 -24.26 1.91 24.91
CA LEU A 279 -25.29 1.57 25.89
C LEU A 279 -26.19 0.41 25.43
N ALA A 280 -26.47 0.31 24.13
CA ALA A 280 -27.29 -0.76 23.55
C ALA A 280 -26.58 -2.11 23.48
N ASP A 281 -25.26 -2.11 23.33
CA ASP A 281 -24.46 -3.33 23.28
C ASP A 281 -24.53 -4.09 24.62
N ARG A 282 -25.15 -5.28 24.62
CA ARG A 282 -25.27 -6.11 25.83
C ARG A 282 -24.10 -7.04 26.07
N LYS A 283 -23.21 -7.26 25.08
CA LYS A 283 -22.00 -8.08 25.25
C LYS A 283 -21.08 -7.47 26.33
N ASN A 284 -21.07 -6.14 26.37
CA ASN A 284 -20.17 -5.35 27.21
C ASN A 284 -20.74 -5.00 28.61
N GLY A 285 -21.68 -5.76 29.15
CA GLY A 285 -22.17 -5.61 30.53
C GLY A 285 -23.36 -4.64 30.73
N ASN A 286 -23.71 -4.36 31.99
CA ASN A 286 -24.97 -3.68 32.36
C ASN A 286 -25.03 -2.20 31.88
N PRO A 287 -26.09 -1.79 31.13
CA PRO A 287 -26.31 -0.42 30.66
C PRO A 287 -26.19 0.68 31.75
N ASP A 288 -26.66 0.43 32.97
CA ASP A 288 -26.56 1.39 34.09
C ASP A 288 -25.11 1.63 34.54
N LYS A 289 -24.27 0.59 34.49
CA LYS A 289 -22.85 0.72 34.81
C LYS A 289 -22.12 1.50 33.71
N LYS A 290 -22.49 1.28 32.45
CA LYS A 290 -21.95 1.99 31.28
C LYS A 290 -22.34 3.47 31.29
N LEU A 291 -23.62 3.77 31.53
CA LEU A 291 -24.12 5.13 31.66
C LEU A 291 -23.35 5.89 32.76
N ARG A 292 -23.18 5.27 33.94
CA ARG A 292 -22.36 5.85 35.02
C ARG A 292 -20.90 6.13 34.61
N LYS A 293 -20.29 5.31 33.74
CA LYS A 293 -18.93 5.56 33.22
C LYS A 293 -18.88 6.77 32.30
N ILE A 294 -19.84 6.90 31.38
CA ILE A 294 -19.96 8.06 30.49
C ILE A 294 -20.12 9.33 31.34
N LEU A 295 -21.03 9.30 32.33
CA LEU A 295 -21.29 10.44 33.21
C LEU A 295 -20.09 10.81 34.09
N LYS A 296 -19.23 9.85 34.50
CA LYS A 296 -18.00 10.13 35.27
C LYS A 296 -16.95 10.90 34.47
N HIS A 297 -16.83 10.65 33.17
CA HIS A 297 -15.84 11.35 32.32
C HIS A 297 -16.13 12.85 32.19
N ARG A 298 -17.39 13.27 32.38
CA ARG A 298 -17.78 14.68 32.46
C ARG A 298 -17.11 15.44 33.62
N ILE A 299 -16.77 14.75 34.72
CA ILE A 299 -16.33 15.40 35.97
C ILE A 299 -14.84 15.82 35.90
N LYS A 300 -14.06 15.28 34.95
CA LYS A 300 -12.61 15.54 34.83
C LYS A 300 -12.21 16.89 34.19
N GLY A 301 -13.17 17.77 33.85
CA GLY A 301 -12.97 19.22 33.73
C GLY A 301 -12.03 19.79 32.65
N HIS A 302 -11.13 19.02 32.03
CA HIS A 302 -10.09 19.54 31.12
C HIS A 302 -9.75 18.64 29.92
N GLU A 303 -10.51 17.59 29.63
CA GLU A 303 -10.27 16.67 28.51
C GLU A 303 -11.03 17.10 27.24
N SER A 304 -10.48 16.81 26.06
CA SER A 304 -11.09 17.16 24.77
C SER A 304 -12.42 16.41 24.59
N LYS A 305 -13.39 16.98 23.86
CA LYS A 305 -14.71 16.32 23.69
C LYS A 305 -14.65 14.94 23.01
N LEU A 306 -13.58 14.67 22.24
CA LEU A 306 -13.31 13.35 21.68
C LEU A 306 -12.90 12.34 22.77
N ASP A 307 -12.20 12.78 23.81
CA ASP A 307 -11.85 11.94 24.96
C ASP A 307 -13.12 11.47 25.67
N ALA A 308 -14.05 12.38 25.92
CA ALA A 308 -15.37 12.06 26.48
C ALA A 308 -16.19 11.11 25.60
N THR A 309 -15.89 11.02 24.30
CA THR A 309 -16.57 10.14 23.35
C THR A 309 -15.95 8.75 23.32
N TYR A 310 -14.61 8.64 23.29
CA TYR A 310 -13.91 7.39 23.04
C TYR A 310 -13.33 6.73 24.28
N LEU A 311 -12.83 7.48 25.26
CA LEU A 311 -12.24 6.89 26.47
C LEU A 311 -13.21 5.99 27.25
N PRO A 312 -14.51 6.32 27.42
CA PRO A 312 -15.43 5.40 28.10
C PRO A 312 -15.56 4.02 27.44
N VAL A 313 -15.43 3.98 26.10
CA VAL A 313 -15.46 2.75 25.30
C VAL A 313 -14.13 1.99 25.44
N LEU A 314 -13.01 2.69 25.31
CA LEU A 314 -11.68 2.09 25.34
C LEU A 314 -11.27 1.61 26.75
N ASP A 315 -11.51 2.43 27.77
CA ASP A 315 -11.20 2.10 29.17
C ASP A 315 -11.98 0.87 29.65
N GLN A 316 -13.11 0.55 29.01
CA GLN A 316 -13.84 -0.67 29.31
C GLN A 316 -13.02 -1.93 29.04
N MET A 317 -12.15 -1.92 28.04
CA MET A 317 -11.27 -3.05 27.72
C MET A 317 -10.27 -3.34 28.85
N LEU A 318 -10.02 -2.35 29.72
CA LEU A 318 -9.02 -2.44 30.79
C LEU A 318 -9.64 -2.79 32.15
N VAL A 319 -10.97 -2.85 32.26
CA VAL A 319 -11.64 -3.02 33.55
C VAL A 319 -11.44 -4.44 34.09
N GLY A 320 -10.90 -4.53 35.30
CA GLY A 320 -10.71 -5.80 36.01
C GLY A 320 -9.40 -6.51 35.68
N LEU A 321 -8.57 -5.91 34.83
CA LEU A 321 -7.24 -6.42 34.47
C LEU A 321 -6.18 -5.96 35.48
N SER A 322 -5.17 -6.81 35.67
CA SER A 322 -3.94 -6.47 36.39
C SER A 322 -3.05 -5.55 35.55
N SER A 323 -2.07 -4.89 36.17
CA SER A 323 -1.16 -3.97 35.46
C SER A 323 -0.41 -4.63 34.30
N ARG A 324 -0.13 -5.93 34.39
CA ARG A 324 0.53 -6.68 33.31
C ARG A 324 -0.42 -6.90 32.13
N GLU A 325 -1.62 -7.39 32.41
CA GLU A 325 -2.67 -7.63 31.40
C GLU A 325 -3.11 -6.34 30.71
N ILE A 326 -3.11 -5.21 31.44
CA ILE A 326 -3.37 -3.88 30.87
C ILE A 326 -2.32 -3.54 29.79
N ASN A 327 -1.03 -3.74 30.09
CA ASN A 327 0.04 -3.43 29.13
C ASN A 327 -0.03 -4.34 27.90
N GLU A 328 -0.29 -5.64 28.09
CA GLU A 328 -0.48 -6.60 27.01
C GLU A 328 -1.68 -6.20 26.12
N THR A 329 -2.83 -5.88 26.73
CA THR A 329 -4.04 -5.46 26.02
C THR A 329 -3.84 -4.15 25.25
N LEU A 330 -3.15 -3.17 25.85
CA LEU A 330 -2.82 -1.91 25.19
C LEU A 330 -1.89 -2.11 24.00
N GLN A 331 -0.94 -3.05 24.10
CA GLN A 331 -0.04 -3.36 23.01
C GLN A 331 -0.79 -4.02 21.86
N GLU A 332 -1.59 -5.04 22.12
CA GLU A 332 -2.43 -5.70 21.09
C GLU A 332 -3.41 -4.71 20.44
N PHE A 333 -3.99 -3.78 21.22
CA PHE A 333 -4.81 -2.72 20.68
C PHE A 333 -4.03 -1.85 19.67
N ARG A 334 -2.83 -1.39 20.04
CA ARG A 334 -1.96 -0.59 19.16
C ARG A 334 -1.49 -1.39 17.95
N ASP A 335 -1.38 -2.70 18.07
CA ASP A 335 -0.99 -3.59 16.99
C ASP A 335 -2.13 -3.76 15.97
N ILE A 336 -3.33 -4.06 16.46
CA ILE A 336 -4.50 -4.33 15.61
C ILE A 336 -5.15 -3.02 15.15
N VAL A 337 -5.66 -2.22 16.09
CA VAL A 337 -6.41 -0.99 15.81
C VAL A 337 -5.49 0.08 15.25
N GLY A 338 -4.25 0.17 15.75
CA GLY A 338 -3.24 1.05 15.18
C GLY A 338 -2.96 0.76 13.71
N SER A 339 -2.93 -0.51 13.32
CA SER A 339 -2.79 -0.88 11.90
C SER A 339 -4.03 -0.50 11.09
N ILE A 340 -5.24 -0.77 11.59
CA ILE A 340 -6.50 -0.42 10.92
C ILE A 340 -6.59 1.09 10.63
N VAL A 341 -6.18 1.95 11.58
CA VAL A 341 -6.28 3.42 11.39
C VAL A 341 -5.20 4.01 10.49
N VAL A 342 -4.12 3.28 10.25
CA VAL A 342 -2.97 3.73 9.43
C VAL A 342 -3.05 3.18 8.00
N LEU A 343 -3.74 2.06 7.78
CA LEU A 343 -3.88 1.45 6.46
C LEU A 343 -4.66 2.36 5.49
N ALA A 344 -4.09 2.57 4.30
CA ALA A 344 -4.75 3.31 3.22
C ALA A 344 -5.97 2.55 2.65
N SER A 345 -5.93 1.22 2.69
CA SER A 345 -7.04 0.35 2.27
C SER A 345 -7.45 -0.57 3.41
N PRO A 346 -8.75 -0.59 3.79
CA PRO A 346 -9.26 -1.47 4.84
C PRO A 346 -8.94 -2.95 4.57
N LEU A 347 -8.42 -3.65 5.57
CA LEU A 347 -8.13 -5.08 5.53
C LEU A 347 -9.17 -5.89 6.29
N SER A 348 -9.34 -7.16 5.90
CA SER A 348 -10.17 -8.12 6.64
C SER A 348 -9.47 -8.60 7.92
N THR A 349 -10.22 -9.17 8.87
CA THR A 349 -9.62 -9.71 10.10
C THR A 349 -8.62 -10.83 9.80
N SER A 350 -8.90 -11.68 8.80
CA SER A 350 -7.97 -12.71 8.33
C SER A 350 -6.70 -12.18 7.65
N ALA A 351 -6.77 -11.03 6.98
CA ALA A 351 -5.60 -10.38 6.42
C ALA A 351 -4.76 -9.69 7.52
N LEU A 352 -5.41 -9.05 8.49
CA LEU A 352 -4.76 -8.45 9.65
C LEU A 352 -4.04 -9.51 10.51
N ALA A 353 -4.70 -10.64 10.80
CA ALA A 353 -4.11 -11.73 11.57
C ALA A 353 -2.82 -12.26 10.94
N ARG A 354 -2.85 -12.53 9.61
CA ARG A 354 -1.67 -12.98 8.86
C ARG A 354 -0.56 -11.93 8.82
N MET A 355 -0.91 -10.67 8.56
CA MET A 355 0.07 -9.58 8.45
C MET A 355 0.75 -9.28 9.79
N LEU A 356 -0.01 -9.30 10.88
CA LEU A 356 0.51 -9.02 12.22
C LEU A 356 1.15 -10.26 12.88
N ASN A 357 1.07 -11.42 12.24
CA ASN A 357 1.45 -12.72 12.80
C ASN A 357 0.77 -13.00 14.14
N MET A 358 -0.55 -12.82 14.19
CA MET A 358 -1.39 -13.02 15.37
C MET A 358 -2.43 -14.11 15.11
N ALA A 359 -2.86 -14.80 16.17
CA ALA A 359 -3.96 -15.74 16.07
C ALA A 359 -5.25 -15.00 15.69
N GLN A 360 -6.06 -15.61 14.82
CA GLN A 360 -7.34 -15.05 14.36
C GLN A 360 -8.24 -14.70 15.56
N ASP A 361 -8.33 -15.61 16.54
CA ASP A 361 -9.14 -15.42 17.75
C ASP A 361 -8.70 -14.18 18.55
N THR A 362 -7.39 -13.88 18.62
CA THR A 362 -6.88 -12.68 19.30
C THR A 362 -7.32 -11.40 18.59
N VAL A 363 -7.31 -11.39 17.25
CA VAL A 363 -7.78 -10.25 16.47
C VAL A 363 -9.28 -10.05 16.66
N ASP A 364 -10.04 -11.13 16.57
CA ASP A 364 -11.50 -11.10 16.70
C ASP A 364 -11.92 -10.69 18.12
N ASP A 365 -11.33 -11.26 19.18
CA ASP A 365 -11.60 -10.92 20.58
C ASP A 365 -11.38 -9.43 20.89
N ARG A 366 -10.34 -8.83 20.31
CA ARG A 366 -10.02 -7.41 20.51
C ARG A 366 -11.01 -6.51 19.77
N LEU A 367 -11.41 -6.89 18.56
CA LEU A 367 -12.35 -6.12 17.75
C LEU A 367 -13.81 -6.26 18.23
N ASP A 368 -14.17 -7.38 18.85
CA ASP A 368 -15.51 -7.64 19.41
C ASP A 368 -15.91 -6.62 20.49
N LEU A 369 -14.93 -6.01 21.17
CA LEU A 369 -15.16 -4.97 22.18
C LEU A 369 -15.36 -3.57 21.58
N LEU A 370 -15.17 -3.40 20.27
CA LEU A 370 -15.06 -2.11 19.59
C LEU A 370 -16.17 -1.85 18.55
N HIS A 371 -17.24 -2.62 18.53
CA HIS A 371 -18.38 -2.43 17.61
C HIS A 371 -19.04 -1.03 17.70
N SER A 372 -18.87 -0.29 18.80
CA SER A 372 -19.37 1.08 18.91
C SER A 372 -18.56 2.10 18.10
N VAL A 373 -17.31 1.77 17.73
CA VAL A 373 -16.36 2.66 17.02
C VAL A 373 -15.86 2.09 15.68
N LEU A 374 -15.91 0.77 15.51
CA LEU A 374 -15.54 0.04 14.29
C LEU A 374 -16.75 -0.70 13.72
N ASP A 375 -16.83 -0.73 12.39
CA ASP A 375 -17.68 -1.63 11.63
C ASP A 375 -16.91 -2.93 11.41
N VAL A 376 -17.27 -3.96 12.19
CA VAL A 376 -16.63 -5.27 12.17
C VAL A 376 -17.63 -6.26 11.55
N PRO A 377 -17.45 -6.64 10.28
CA PRO A 377 -18.37 -7.57 9.61
C PRO A 377 -18.29 -8.97 10.20
N SER A 378 -19.39 -9.74 10.14
CA SER A 378 -19.43 -11.12 10.65
C SER A 378 -18.60 -12.12 9.84
N SER A 379 -18.15 -11.74 8.64
CA SER A 379 -17.30 -12.54 7.77
C SER A 379 -15.84 -12.10 7.92
N SER A 380 -14.95 -13.05 8.18
CA SER A 380 -13.50 -12.81 8.36
C SER A 380 -12.78 -12.43 7.07
N SER A 381 -13.43 -12.51 5.90
CA SER A 381 -12.90 -12.05 4.61
C SER A 381 -13.35 -10.64 4.25
N SER A 382 -14.32 -10.06 4.97
CA SER A 382 -14.79 -8.71 4.73
C SER A 382 -13.94 -7.68 5.49
N PRO A 383 -13.70 -6.50 4.92
CA PRO A 383 -12.81 -5.50 5.53
C PRO A 383 -13.41 -4.84 6.77
N VAL A 384 -12.58 -4.64 7.80
CA VAL A 384 -12.94 -3.86 9.00
C VAL A 384 -12.83 -2.38 8.68
N ARG A 385 -13.85 -1.60 9.03
CA ARG A 385 -13.91 -0.16 8.69
C ARG A 385 -14.06 0.71 9.93
N LEU A 386 -13.55 1.93 9.85
CA LEU A 386 -13.82 2.96 10.85
C LEU A 386 -15.26 3.46 10.67
N LEU A 387 -16.04 3.52 11.74
CA LEU A 387 -17.37 4.16 11.66
C LEU A 387 -17.23 5.67 11.44
N HIS A 388 -16.19 6.29 12.02
CA HIS A 388 -15.96 7.72 11.95
C HIS A 388 -14.47 8.08 11.95
N LEU A 389 -14.06 8.96 11.03
CA LEU A 389 -12.68 9.44 10.91
C LEU A 389 -12.16 10.15 12.17
N SER A 390 -13.06 10.73 12.98
CA SER A 390 -12.70 11.33 14.27
C SER A 390 -12.07 10.35 15.26
N PHE A 391 -12.29 9.04 15.09
CA PHE A 391 -11.63 8.01 15.90
C PHE A 391 -10.16 7.86 15.53
N ARG A 392 -9.84 7.89 14.22
CA ARG A 392 -8.45 7.94 13.73
C ARG A 392 -7.76 9.23 14.21
N GLU A 393 -8.41 10.37 14.06
CA GLU A 393 -7.87 11.67 14.52
C GLU A 393 -7.57 11.62 16.04
N PHE A 394 -8.45 11.03 16.84
CA PHE A 394 -8.24 10.86 18.29
C PHE A 394 -7.04 9.97 18.64
N LEU A 395 -6.82 8.87 17.91
CA LEU A 395 -5.73 7.93 18.18
C LEU A 395 -4.36 8.41 17.69
N LEU A 396 -4.33 9.21 16.62
CA LEU A 396 -3.09 9.69 16.00
C LEU A 396 -2.65 11.09 16.48
N ASP A 397 -3.44 11.76 17.32
CA ASP A 397 -3.16 13.12 17.83
C ASP A 397 -1.82 13.16 18.61
N PRO A 398 -0.77 13.82 18.07
CA PRO A 398 0.54 13.85 18.69
C PRO A 398 0.56 14.56 20.05
N GLU A 399 -0.36 15.50 20.30
CA GLU A 399 -0.43 16.22 21.58
C GLU A 399 -0.89 15.32 22.73
N LYS A 400 -1.39 14.12 22.42
CA LYS A 400 -1.91 13.14 23.37
C LYS A 400 -0.97 11.99 23.66
N SER A 401 0.25 11.98 23.11
CA SER A 401 1.22 10.88 23.31
C SER A 401 1.45 10.53 24.79
N ASP A 402 1.45 11.55 25.65
CA ASP A 402 1.78 11.39 27.07
C ASP A 402 0.53 11.21 27.96
N ARG A 403 -0.66 11.43 27.40
CA ARG A 403 -1.94 11.48 28.15
C ARG A 403 -2.90 10.35 27.79
N ASN A 404 -2.82 9.82 26.57
CA ASN A 404 -3.70 8.77 26.08
C ASN A 404 -2.93 7.45 25.97
N SER A 405 -3.24 6.49 26.85
CA SER A 405 -2.65 5.15 26.81
C SER A 405 -2.93 4.41 25.49
N PHE A 406 -3.98 4.77 24.76
CA PHE A 406 -4.34 4.16 23.48
C PHE A 406 -3.72 4.88 22.27
N TRP A 407 -2.89 5.91 22.49
CA TRP A 407 -2.26 6.65 21.40
C TRP A 407 -1.42 5.74 20.50
N VAL A 408 -1.49 6.01 19.19
CA VAL A 408 -0.80 5.26 18.14
C VAL A 408 0.17 6.20 17.44
N ASN A 409 1.44 5.82 17.44
CA ASN A 409 2.45 6.51 16.66
C ASN A 409 2.35 6.09 15.20
N GLU A 410 1.85 6.99 14.34
CA GLU A 410 1.66 6.72 12.90
C GLU A 410 2.96 6.27 12.21
N LYS A 411 4.08 6.96 12.48
CA LYS A 411 5.37 6.67 11.84
C LYS A 411 5.92 5.31 12.24
N GLU A 412 5.85 5.01 13.53
CA GLU A 412 6.32 3.75 14.08
C GLU A 412 5.46 2.58 13.60
N THR A 413 4.14 2.78 13.53
CA THR A 413 3.20 1.77 13.03
C THR A 413 3.46 1.48 11.55
N HIS A 414 3.67 2.50 10.71
CA HIS A 414 4.08 2.31 9.32
C HIS A 414 5.39 1.53 9.20
N ARG A 415 6.40 1.87 9.99
CA ARG A 415 7.70 1.19 10.01
C ARG A 415 7.54 -0.29 10.37
N ARG A 416 6.75 -0.59 11.41
CA ARG A 416 6.46 -1.95 11.83
C ARG A 416 5.70 -2.74 10.78
N LEU A 417 4.66 -2.16 10.19
CA LEU A 417 3.89 -2.79 9.11
C LEU A 417 4.79 -3.09 7.90
N ALA A 418 5.65 -2.15 7.52
CA ALA A 418 6.64 -2.38 6.47
C ALA A 418 7.61 -3.51 6.82
N ALA A 419 8.08 -3.57 8.07
CA ALA A 419 8.94 -4.65 8.56
C ALA A 419 8.21 -6.01 8.61
N GLN A 420 6.92 -6.05 8.95
CA GLN A 420 6.12 -7.28 8.94
C GLN A 420 5.81 -7.76 7.51
N CYS A 421 5.84 -6.86 6.53
CA CYS A 421 5.86 -7.22 5.12
C CYS A 421 7.22 -7.80 4.67
N LEU A 422 8.29 -7.59 5.43
CA LEU A 422 9.59 -8.24 5.20
C LEU A 422 9.59 -9.59 5.91
N ARG A 423 9.90 -10.66 5.18
CA ARG A 423 9.95 -12.01 5.75
C ARG A 423 11.37 -12.38 6.10
N THR A 424 11.57 -12.89 7.31
CA THR A 424 12.84 -13.46 7.77
C THR A 424 12.66 -14.96 7.96
N PHE A 425 13.46 -15.76 7.27
CA PHE A 425 13.51 -17.21 7.44
C PHE A 425 14.63 -17.54 8.42
N GLU A 426 14.25 -18.12 9.55
CA GLU A 426 15.14 -18.55 10.62
C GLU A 426 15.11 -20.08 10.72
N GLY A 427 16.27 -20.70 10.94
CA GLY A 427 16.34 -22.13 11.21
C GLY A 427 17.70 -22.78 10.95
N HIS A 428 18.56 -22.16 10.14
CA HIS A 428 19.95 -22.60 10.02
C HIS A 428 20.68 -22.41 11.35
N ASN A 429 21.60 -23.34 11.67
CA ASN A 429 22.34 -23.30 12.93
C ASN A 429 23.61 -22.43 12.83
N ASP A 430 24.00 -22.08 11.61
CA ASP A 430 25.19 -21.31 11.28
C ASP A 430 24.90 -20.35 10.12
N MET A 431 25.92 -19.61 9.69
CA MET A 431 25.86 -18.57 8.66
C MET A 431 25.27 -19.11 7.35
N VAL A 432 24.49 -18.28 6.65
CA VAL A 432 23.93 -18.62 5.34
C VAL A 432 24.82 -18.02 4.26
N ASN A 433 25.36 -18.87 3.39
CA ASN A 433 26.34 -18.49 2.38
C ASN A 433 25.70 -18.12 1.04
N SER A 434 24.59 -18.77 0.69
CA SER A 434 23.95 -18.59 -0.61
C SER A 434 22.43 -18.76 -0.51
N VAL A 435 21.72 -17.99 -1.33
CA VAL A 435 20.28 -18.08 -1.49
C VAL A 435 19.91 -18.06 -2.97
N ALA A 436 18.91 -18.85 -3.36
CA ALA A 436 18.38 -18.88 -4.73
C ALA A 436 16.86 -19.04 -4.72
N PHE A 437 16.17 -18.40 -5.67
CA PHE A 437 14.75 -18.66 -5.94
C PHE A 437 14.60 -19.80 -6.94
N SER A 438 13.52 -20.58 -6.80
CA SER A 438 13.04 -21.45 -7.88
C SER A 438 12.56 -20.60 -9.06
N HIS A 439 12.59 -21.18 -10.27
CA HIS A 439 12.18 -20.49 -11.49
C HIS A 439 10.70 -20.11 -11.50
N ASP A 440 9.86 -20.85 -10.76
CA ASP A 440 8.46 -20.50 -10.54
C ASP A 440 8.23 -19.50 -9.39
N SER A 441 9.30 -19.02 -8.75
CA SER A 441 9.31 -18.07 -7.60
C SER A 441 8.57 -18.54 -6.35
N LYS A 442 8.20 -19.82 -6.24
CA LYS A 442 7.47 -20.35 -5.08
C LYS A 442 8.37 -20.86 -3.96
N LEU A 443 9.59 -21.27 -4.30
CA LEU A 443 10.53 -21.84 -3.36
C LEU A 443 11.78 -20.97 -3.26
N VAL A 444 12.38 -20.97 -2.07
CA VAL A 444 13.70 -20.39 -1.81
C VAL A 444 14.60 -21.50 -1.31
N ALA A 445 15.78 -21.65 -1.89
CA ALA A 445 16.83 -22.53 -1.38
C ALA A 445 17.89 -21.71 -0.65
N SER A 446 18.40 -22.23 0.46
CA SER A 446 19.51 -21.64 1.20
C SER A 446 20.58 -22.68 1.52
N ALA A 447 21.85 -22.29 1.37
CA ALA A 447 23.02 -23.10 1.72
C ALA A 447 23.77 -22.46 2.89
N SER A 448 24.25 -23.29 3.82
CA SER A 448 24.82 -22.81 5.08
C SER A 448 26.11 -23.55 5.51
N ASN A 449 26.84 -22.90 6.40
CA ASN A 449 27.96 -23.48 7.16
C ASN A 449 27.54 -24.65 8.06
N ASP A 450 26.25 -24.79 8.35
CA ASP A 450 25.72 -25.95 9.09
C ASP A 450 25.70 -27.25 8.27
N LYS A 451 26.28 -27.23 7.06
CA LYS A 451 26.43 -28.35 6.12
C LYS A 451 25.13 -28.79 5.45
N THR A 452 24.06 -28.02 5.61
CA THR A 452 22.75 -28.33 5.03
C THR A 452 22.37 -27.37 3.92
N VAL A 453 21.51 -27.85 3.03
CA VAL A 453 20.71 -27.01 2.14
C VAL A 453 19.27 -27.09 2.60
N ARG A 454 18.56 -25.97 2.65
CA ARG A 454 17.15 -25.92 3.06
C ARG A 454 16.29 -25.30 1.99
N ILE A 455 15.08 -25.83 1.83
CA ILE A 455 14.07 -25.32 0.92
C ILE A 455 12.92 -24.74 1.73
N TRP A 456 12.55 -23.51 1.43
CA TRP A 456 11.50 -22.74 2.09
C TRP A 456 10.41 -22.40 1.09
N SER A 457 9.18 -22.29 1.59
CA SER A 457 8.11 -21.64 0.86
C SER A 457 8.38 -20.13 0.80
N ALA A 458 8.49 -19.55 -0.39
CA ALA A 458 8.61 -18.10 -0.57
C ALA A 458 7.38 -17.37 -0.01
N ASP A 459 6.22 -18.02 -0.06
CA ASP A 459 4.91 -17.49 0.30
C ASP A 459 4.57 -17.57 1.79
N THR A 460 5.11 -18.54 2.53
CA THR A 460 4.82 -18.70 3.97
C THR A 460 6.06 -18.55 4.84
N GLY A 461 7.25 -18.71 4.27
CA GLY A 461 8.50 -18.81 5.02
C GLY A 461 8.68 -20.11 5.77
N GLU A 462 7.78 -21.08 5.56
CA GLU A 462 7.87 -22.38 6.20
C GLU A 462 8.94 -23.24 5.53
N LEU A 463 9.73 -23.92 6.35
CA LEU A 463 10.71 -24.92 5.91
C LEU A 463 9.98 -26.13 5.32
N GLN A 464 10.25 -26.43 4.05
CA GLN A 464 9.68 -27.56 3.32
C GLN A 464 10.61 -28.78 3.39
N GLN A 465 11.91 -28.58 3.15
CA GLN A 465 12.90 -29.65 3.09
C GLN A 465 14.24 -29.25 3.69
N THR A 466 14.98 -30.23 4.20
CA THR A 466 16.38 -30.10 4.61
C THR A 466 17.18 -31.21 3.97
N PHE A 467 18.17 -30.85 3.16
CA PHE A 467 19.07 -31.77 2.48
C PHE A 467 20.33 -31.92 3.31
N GLU A 468 20.53 -33.12 3.86
CA GLU A 468 21.69 -33.50 4.64
C GLU A 468 22.55 -34.48 3.84
N GLY A 469 23.88 -34.29 3.88
CA GLY A 469 24.81 -35.25 3.25
C GLY A 469 26.17 -34.68 2.89
N HIS A 470 26.32 -33.35 2.78
CA HIS A 470 27.63 -32.72 2.66
C HIS A 470 28.44 -32.89 3.95
N ASN A 471 29.75 -33.09 3.81
CA ASN A 471 30.62 -33.33 4.97
C ASN A 471 31.22 -32.03 5.55
N ASP A 472 31.07 -30.93 4.83
CA ASP A 472 31.59 -29.60 5.18
C ASP A 472 30.61 -28.51 4.74
N MET A 473 30.95 -27.25 4.99
CA MET A 473 30.14 -26.06 4.70
C MET A 473 29.65 -26.05 3.25
N VAL A 474 28.40 -25.65 3.03
CA VAL A 474 27.82 -25.50 1.68
C VAL A 474 27.91 -24.03 1.28
N ASN A 475 28.66 -23.75 0.21
CA ASN A 475 28.97 -22.38 -0.22
C ASN A 475 27.94 -21.80 -1.17
N SER A 476 27.35 -22.63 -2.03
CA SER A 476 26.46 -22.17 -3.11
C SER A 476 25.36 -23.16 -3.39
N VAL A 477 24.18 -22.63 -3.76
CA VAL A 477 23.02 -23.40 -4.18
C VAL A 477 22.39 -22.77 -5.42
N ALA A 478 21.86 -23.59 -6.33
CA ALA A 478 21.11 -23.13 -7.49
C ALA A 478 19.98 -24.12 -7.84
N PHE A 479 18.88 -23.60 -8.40
CA PHE A 479 17.81 -24.42 -8.96
C PHE A 479 18.04 -24.70 -10.44
N SER A 480 17.60 -25.87 -10.91
CA SER A 480 17.42 -26.10 -12.34
C SER A 480 16.32 -25.20 -12.90
N TYR A 481 16.32 -25.01 -14.22
CA TYR A 481 15.39 -24.12 -14.90
C TYR A 481 13.94 -24.59 -14.83
N ASP A 482 13.73 -25.91 -14.71
CA ASP A 482 12.42 -26.52 -14.48
C ASP A 482 12.00 -26.55 -12.99
N SER A 483 12.82 -26.00 -12.09
CA SER A 483 12.63 -25.96 -10.62
C SER A 483 12.56 -27.32 -9.91
N LYS A 484 12.85 -28.43 -10.60
CA LYS A 484 12.74 -29.77 -10.00
C LYS A 484 14.01 -30.26 -9.33
N LEU A 485 15.15 -29.71 -9.72
CA LEU A 485 16.45 -30.09 -9.19
C LEU A 485 17.09 -28.91 -8.48
N VAL A 486 17.87 -29.23 -7.46
CA VAL A 486 18.70 -28.28 -6.72
C VAL A 486 20.12 -28.79 -6.78
N THR A 487 21.07 -27.93 -7.12
CA THR A 487 22.50 -28.25 -7.06
C THR A 487 23.17 -27.48 -5.93
N SER A 488 24.13 -28.12 -5.26
CA SER A 488 24.86 -27.53 -4.14
C SER A 488 26.37 -27.77 -4.27
N ALA A 489 27.16 -26.77 -3.91
CA ALA A 489 28.62 -26.81 -3.89
C ALA A 489 29.16 -26.64 -2.47
N SER A 490 30.17 -27.42 -2.10
CA SER A 490 30.67 -27.48 -0.73
C SER A 490 32.21 -27.47 -0.62
N ASN A 491 32.69 -27.12 0.57
CA ASN A 491 34.08 -27.28 1.00
C ASN A 491 34.52 -28.75 1.04
N ASP A 492 33.59 -29.71 1.00
CA ASP A 492 33.92 -31.14 0.88
C ASP A 492 34.44 -31.54 -0.52
N ARG A 493 34.61 -30.56 -1.41
CA ARG A 493 35.13 -30.68 -2.79
C ARG A 493 34.16 -31.36 -3.76
N THR A 494 32.91 -31.53 -3.35
CA THR A 494 31.87 -32.15 -4.18
C THR A 494 30.80 -31.15 -4.59
N VAL A 495 30.17 -31.45 -5.73
CA VAL A 495 28.91 -30.84 -6.13
C VAL A 495 27.84 -31.92 -6.08
N ARG A 496 26.63 -31.60 -5.61
CA ARG A 496 25.54 -32.57 -5.49
C ARG A 496 24.27 -32.05 -6.12
N ILE A 497 23.53 -32.94 -6.78
CA ILE A 497 22.19 -32.66 -7.30
C ILE A 497 21.15 -33.40 -6.46
N TRP A 498 20.11 -32.69 -6.05
CA TRP A 498 19.00 -33.16 -5.23
C TRP A 498 17.69 -32.96 -5.98
N SER A 499 16.69 -33.79 -5.70
CA SER A 499 15.32 -33.48 -6.08
C SER A 499 14.76 -32.40 -5.14
N ALA A 500 14.23 -31.31 -5.70
CA ALA A 500 13.58 -30.25 -4.94
C ALA A 500 12.33 -30.75 -4.19
N ASP A 501 11.59 -31.69 -4.79
CA ASP A 501 10.33 -32.21 -4.27
C ASP A 501 10.55 -33.25 -3.15
N THR A 502 11.41 -34.24 -3.40
CA THR A 502 11.62 -35.37 -2.48
C THR A 502 12.79 -35.16 -1.50
N GLY A 503 13.73 -34.28 -1.85
CA GLY A 503 14.99 -34.11 -1.13
C GLY A 503 15.99 -35.23 -1.29
N GLU A 504 15.74 -36.18 -2.20
CA GLU A 504 16.66 -37.27 -2.46
C GLU A 504 17.87 -36.81 -3.29
N LEU A 505 19.05 -37.28 -2.91
CA LEU A 505 20.30 -37.10 -3.65
C LEU A 505 20.25 -37.90 -4.96
N GLN A 506 20.36 -37.20 -6.09
CA GLN A 506 20.36 -37.79 -7.43
C GLN A 506 21.78 -38.06 -7.93
N GLN A 507 22.67 -37.08 -7.79
CA GLN A 507 24.04 -37.17 -8.30
C GLN A 507 25.06 -36.55 -7.35
N THR A 508 26.29 -37.04 -7.39
CA THR A 508 27.46 -36.45 -6.71
C THR A 508 28.61 -36.37 -7.71
N PHE A 509 29.11 -35.15 -7.93
CA PHE A 509 30.23 -34.88 -8.82
C PHE A 509 31.50 -34.75 -7.99
N GLU A 510 32.41 -35.70 -8.20
CA GLU A 510 33.72 -35.74 -7.56
C GLU A 510 34.81 -35.45 -8.60
N GLY A 511 35.83 -34.68 -8.20
CA GLY A 511 37.00 -34.45 -9.04
C GLY A 511 37.73 -33.13 -8.81
N HIS A 512 37.11 -32.16 -8.14
CA HIS A 512 37.80 -30.94 -7.72
C HIS A 512 38.83 -31.24 -6.61
N ASN A 513 39.97 -30.55 -6.66
CA ASN A 513 41.05 -30.71 -5.69
C ASN A 513 40.99 -29.67 -4.55
N GLY A 514 40.13 -28.66 -4.70
CA GLY A 514 39.89 -27.59 -3.75
C GLY A 514 38.41 -27.49 -3.35
N TRP A 515 38.11 -26.52 -2.48
CA TRP A 515 36.73 -26.19 -2.11
C TRP A 515 35.96 -25.68 -3.33
N VAL A 516 34.71 -26.14 -3.49
CA VAL A 516 33.83 -25.63 -4.55
C VAL A 516 33.08 -24.42 -4.00
N ASN A 517 33.34 -23.25 -4.56
CA ASN A 517 32.80 -21.98 -4.08
C ASN A 517 31.43 -21.66 -4.67
N SER A 518 31.19 -22.05 -5.92
CA SER A 518 29.98 -21.66 -6.66
C SER A 518 29.57 -22.73 -7.64
N VAL A 519 28.26 -22.83 -7.87
CA VAL A 519 27.65 -23.74 -8.83
C VAL A 519 26.51 -23.05 -9.57
N ALA A 520 26.35 -23.37 -10.85
CA ALA A 520 25.26 -22.86 -11.69
C ALA A 520 24.75 -23.95 -12.64
N PHE A 521 23.44 -23.94 -12.90
CA PHE A 521 22.85 -24.71 -13.99
C PHE A 521 22.89 -23.93 -15.30
N SER A 522 23.06 -24.63 -16.41
CA SER A 522 22.73 -24.09 -17.73
C SER A 522 21.21 -23.88 -17.85
N HIS A 523 20.80 -22.98 -18.74
CA HIS A 523 19.39 -22.61 -18.90
C HIS A 523 18.54 -23.77 -19.44
N ASP A 524 19.15 -24.66 -20.21
CA ASP A 524 18.54 -25.90 -20.67
C ASP A 524 18.55 -27.02 -19.60
N SER A 525 19.13 -26.77 -18.43
CA SER A 525 19.30 -27.70 -17.29
C SER A 525 20.13 -28.96 -17.58
N ASN A 526 20.80 -29.05 -18.72
CA ASN A 526 21.58 -30.23 -19.12
C ASN A 526 23.00 -30.22 -18.52
N LEU A 527 23.53 -29.05 -18.20
CA LEU A 527 24.89 -28.86 -17.72
C LEU A 527 24.90 -28.17 -16.36
N VAL A 528 25.89 -28.55 -15.55
CA VAL A 528 26.23 -27.87 -14.29
C VAL A 528 27.66 -27.36 -14.40
N ALA A 529 27.88 -26.10 -14.08
CA ALA A 529 29.22 -25.53 -13.97
C ALA A 529 29.58 -25.33 -12.50
N SER A 530 30.82 -25.62 -12.13
CA SER A 530 31.34 -25.46 -10.78
C SER A 530 32.67 -24.73 -10.75
N ALA A 531 32.80 -23.76 -9.84
CA ALA A 531 34.01 -22.97 -9.63
C ALA A 531 34.69 -23.34 -8.30
N SER A 532 36.02 -23.49 -8.32
CA SER A 532 36.77 -24.07 -7.21
C SER A 532 38.06 -23.33 -6.86
N ASN A 533 38.55 -23.57 -5.64
CA ASN A 533 39.89 -23.17 -5.18
C ASN A 533 41.03 -23.95 -5.87
N ASP A 534 40.73 -24.93 -6.73
CA ASP A 534 41.75 -25.55 -7.58
C ASP A 534 42.03 -24.77 -8.87
N GLU A 535 41.59 -23.51 -8.94
CA GLU A 535 41.84 -22.57 -10.05
C GLU A 535 41.08 -22.95 -11.34
N THR A 536 40.21 -23.95 -11.29
CA THR A 536 39.45 -24.43 -12.45
C THR A 536 37.94 -24.15 -12.35
N VAL A 537 37.31 -24.03 -13.52
CA VAL A 537 35.86 -24.24 -13.68
C VAL A 537 35.63 -25.57 -14.35
N ARG A 538 34.69 -26.38 -13.84
CA ARG A 538 34.34 -27.67 -14.44
C ARG A 538 32.90 -27.68 -14.89
N MET A 539 32.65 -28.30 -16.04
CA MET A 539 31.31 -28.49 -16.60
C MET A 539 30.95 -29.98 -16.58
N TRP A 540 29.81 -30.29 -16.00
CA TRP A 540 29.32 -31.64 -15.76
C TRP A 540 28.00 -31.83 -16.50
N SER A 541 27.71 -33.04 -16.96
CA SER A 541 26.36 -33.40 -17.38
C SER A 541 25.48 -33.55 -16.15
N ALA A 542 24.35 -32.84 -16.10
CA ALA A 542 23.38 -32.95 -15.01
C ALA A 542 22.75 -34.36 -14.93
N ASP A 543 22.55 -34.99 -16.09
CA ASP A 543 21.92 -36.31 -16.19
C ASP A 543 22.86 -37.45 -15.80
N THR A 544 24.07 -37.48 -16.38
CA THR A 544 25.01 -38.60 -16.19
C THR A 544 26.00 -38.38 -15.05
N GLY A 545 26.22 -37.12 -14.67
CA GLY A 545 27.25 -36.71 -13.73
C GLY A 545 28.69 -36.81 -14.24
N GLU A 546 28.87 -37.04 -15.53
CA GLU A 546 30.19 -37.09 -16.14
C GLU A 546 30.75 -35.69 -16.37
N LEU A 547 32.06 -35.54 -16.13
CA LEU A 547 32.82 -34.34 -16.45
C LEU A 547 32.93 -34.19 -17.98
N GLN A 548 32.39 -33.10 -18.51
CA GLN A 548 32.45 -32.76 -19.93
C GLN A 548 33.66 -31.92 -20.27
N GLN A 549 33.93 -30.88 -19.49
CA GLN A 549 35.00 -29.91 -19.76
C GLN A 549 35.64 -29.40 -18.46
N THR A 550 36.93 -29.08 -18.54
CA THR A 550 37.65 -28.34 -17.51
C THR A 550 38.21 -27.08 -18.16
N LEU A 551 37.84 -25.91 -17.63
CA LEU A 551 38.29 -24.60 -18.07
C LEU A 551 39.46 -24.18 -17.18
N GLU A 552 40.67 -24.23 -17.75
CA GLU A 552 41.93 -23.99 -17.05
C GLU A 552 42.64 -22.79 -17.68
N ASP A 553 42.56 -21.63 -17.04
CA ASP A 553 43.36 -20.45 -17.43
C ASP A 553 43.47 -19.39 -16.29
N HIS A 554 42.61 -19.46 -15.26
CA HIS A 554 42.73 -18.60 -14.06
C HIS A 554 44.01 -18.88 -13.28
N ASN A 555 44.57 -17.85 -12.65
CA ASN A 555 45.84 -17.92 -11.91
C ASN A 555 45.67 -18.00 -10.38
N ASP A 556 44.43 -18.00 -9.90
CA ASP A 556 44.05 -18.06 -8.48
C ASP A 556 42.61 -18.59 -8.38
N TRP A 557 42.13 -18.82 -7.16
CA TRP A 557 40.85 -19.46 -6.84
C TRP A 557 39.67 -18.83 -7.58
N VAL A 558 38.84 -19.68 -8.19
CA VAL A 558 37.61 -19.26 -8.85
C VAL A 558 36.49 -19.21 -7.81
N ARG A 559 35.93 -18.02 -7.60
CA ARG A 559 34.93 -17.73 -6.56
C ARG A 559 33.50 -17.91 -7.04
N SER A 560 33.23 -17.61 -8.30
CA SER A 560 31.87 -17.61 -8.83
C SER A 560 31.84 -18.04 -10.30
N VAL A 561 30.76 -18.73 -10.66
CA VAL A 561 30.45 -19.12 -12.04
C VAL A 561 28.99 -18.82 -12.35
N ALA A 562 28.71 -18.38 -13.58
CA ALA A 562 27.35 -18.16 -14.06
C ALA A 562 27.23 -18.53 -15.54
N PHE A 563 26.09 -19.11 -15.93
CA PHE A 563 25.73 -19.27 -17.34
C PHE A 563 25.01 -18.03 -17.85
N SER A 564 25.23 -17.72 -19.13
CA SER A 564 24.34 -16.87 -19.90
C SER A 564 22.97 -17.53 -20.08
N ASN A 565 21.93 -16.70 -20.24
CA ASN A 565 20.56 -17.21 -20.37
C ASN A 565 20.31 -17.94 -21.69
N ASP A 566 21.12 -17.71 -22.71
CA ASP A 566 21.06 -18.51 -23.94
C ASP A 566 21.92 -19.79 -23.88
N SER A 567 22.53 -20.08 -22.72
CA SER A 567 23.42 -21.21 -22.44
C SER A 567 24.70 -21.29 -23.28
N LYS A 568 25.05 -20.27 -24.07
CA LYS A 568 26.23 -20.34 -24.95
C LYS A 568 27.52 -19.89 -24.30
N LEU A 569 27.42 -19.02 -23.31
CA LEU A 569 28.55 -18.45 -22.59
C LEU A 569 28.53 -18.84 -21.12
N VAL A 570 29.73 -19.01 -20.56
CA VAL A 570 29.98 -19.16 -19.12
C VAL A 570 30.85 -18.00 -18.67
N ALA A 571 30.54 -17.39 -17.54
CA ALA A 571 31.37 -16.37 -16.90
C ALA A 571 31.94 -16.91 -15.61
N SER A 572 33.23 -16.64 -15.35
CA SER A 572 33.91 -17.01 -14.12
C SER A 572 34.60 -15.81 -13.48
N ALA A 573 34.53 -15.70 -12.15
CA ALA A 573 35.18 -14.66 -11.36
C ALA A 573 36.21 -15.27 -10.42
N SER A 574 37.39 -14.65 -10.32
CA SER A 574 38.54 -15.20 -9.57
C SER A 574 39.22 -14.18 -8.65
N ASN A 575 40.00 -14.71 -7.71
CA ASN A 575 40.98 -13.97 -6.93
C ASN A 575 42.12 -13.38 -7.78
N ASP A 576 42.27 -13.76 -9.05
CA ASP A 576 43.24 -13.14 -9.96
C ASP A 576 42.81 -11.73 -10.45
N ASN A 577 41.75 -11.17 -9.85
CA ASN A 577 41.12 -9.88 -10.15
C ASN A 577 40.44 -9.80 -11.52
N THR A 578 40.28 -10.93 -12.22
CA THR A 578 39.65 -10.97 -13.55
C THR A 578 38.27 -11.66 -13.52
N VAL A 579 37.44 -11.26 -14.48
CA VAL A 579 36.29 -12.06 -14.91
C VAL A 579 36.59 -12.60 -16.30
N ARG A 580 36.28 -13.87 -16.56
CA ARG A 580 36.53 -14.52 -17.85
C ARG A 580 35.27 -15.05 -18.45
N ILE A 581 35.12 -14.88 -19.76
CA ILE A 581 33.98 -15.35 -20.54
C ILE A 581 34.45 -16.49 -21.44
N TRP A 582 33.76 -17.61 -21.37
CA TRP A 582 34.09 -18.85 -22.06
C TRP A 582 32.92 -19.27 -22.95
N SER A 583 33.22 -19.99 -24.02
CA SER A 583 32.20 -20.73 -24.75
C SER A 583 31.78 -21.97 -23.95
N ALA A 584 30.49 -22.12 -23.69
CA ALA A 584 29.93 -23.31 -23.03
C ALA A 584 30.05 -24.57 -23.90
N ASP A 585 30.06 -24.41 -25.23
CA ASP A 585 30.13 -25.53 -26.17
C ASP A 585 31.56 -26.06 -26.33
N THR A 586 32.53 -25.16 -26.49
CA THR A 586 33.93 -25.54 -26.79
C THR A 586 34.86 -25.50 -25.58
N GLY A 587 34.47 -24.78 -24.52
CA GLY A 587 35.33 -24.49 -23.37
C GLY A 587 36.44 -23.47 -23.67
N GLU A 588 36.42 -22.83 -24.84
CA GLU A 588 37.44 -21.84 -25.21
C GLU A 588 37.19 -20.49 -24.52
N LEU A 589 38.27 -19.85 -24.07
CA LEU A 589 38.24 -18.50 -23.53
C LEU A 589 37.97 -17.49 -24.64
N GLN A 590 36.90 -16.70 -24.48
CA GLN A 590 36.51 -15.65 -25.43
C GLN A 590 36.97 -14.27 -25.00
N GLN A 591 36.83 -13.93 -23.72
CA GLN A 591 37.19 -12.61 -23.19
C GLN A 591 37.79 -12.70 -21.79
N THR A 592 38.73 -11.80 -21.51
CA THR A 592 39.26 -11.53 -20.17
C THR A 592 38.91 -10.09 -19.81
N LEU A 593 38.04 -9.92 -18.82
CA LEU A 593 37.56 -8.64 -18.33
C LEU A 593 38.47 -8.18 -17.19
N GLU A 594 39.39 -7.29 -17.53
CA GLU A 594 40.35 -6.72 -16.57
C GLU A 594 39.87 -5.34 -16.09
N GLY A 595 40.09 -5.06 -14.81
CA GLY A 595 39.93 -3.72 -14.27
C GLY A 595 39.62 -3.62 -12.79
N HIS A 596 39.16 -4.70 -12.15
CA HIS A 596 39.02 -4.73 -10.70
C HIS A 596 40.39 -4.63 -10.02
N ASN A 597 40.45 -3.96 -8.87
CA ASN A 597 41.70 -3.73 -8.15
C ASN A 597 42.00 -4.81 -7.10
N ASP A 598 41.05 -5.71 -6.86
CA ASP A 598 41.10 -6.76 -5.85
C ASP A 598 40.16 -7.92 -6.27
N TRP A 599 40.11 -8.99 -5.48
CA TRP A 599 39.45 -10.25 -5.82
C TRP A 599 38.01 -10.06 -6.27
N VAL A 600 37.60 -10.79 -7.31
CA VAL A 600 36.22 -10.79 -7.78
C VAL A 600 35.46 -11.92 -7.08
N ASN A 601 34.49 -11.56 -6.26
CA ASN A 601 33.73 -12.51 -5.44
C ASN A 601 32.56 -13.17 -6.18
N SER A 602 31.90 -12.45 -7.08
CA SER A 602 30.66 -12.91 -7.71
C SER A 602 30.51 -12.35 -9.13
N VAL A 603 29.91 -13.16 -10.00
CA VAL A 603 29.56 -12.79 -11.37
C VAL A 603 28.13 -13.23 -11.69
N ALA A 604 27.40 -12.43 -12.47
CA ALA A 604 26.06 -12.75 -12.94
C ALA A 604 25.83 -12.20 -14.36
N PHE A 605 25.13 -12.96 -15.20
CA PHE A 605 24.63 -12.45 -16.48
C PHE A 605 23.29 -11.73 -16.30
N SER A 606 23.05 -10.74 -17.16
CA SER A 606 21.71 -10.21 -17.36
C SER A 606 20.84 -11.26 -18.04
N HIS A 607 19.53 -11.16 -17.83
CA HIS A 607 18.60 -12.16 -18.35
C HIS A 607 18.44 -12.13 -19.88
N ASP A 608 18.76 -11.01 -20.51
CA ASP A 608 18.88 -10.89 -21.97
C ASP A 608 20.26 -11.32 -22.51
N SER A 609 21.17 -11.78 -21.64
CA SER A 609 22.55 -12.21 -21.93
C SER A 609 23.47 -11.12 -22.50
N LYS A 610 23.07 -9.85 -22.47
CA LYS A 610 23.85 -8.75 -23.07
C LYS A 610 24.81 -8.07 -22.12
N LEU A 611 24.67 -8.29 -20.82
CA LEU A 611 25.49 -7.66 -19.80
C LEU A 611 25.98 -8.71 -18.81
N VAL A 612 27.15 -8.45 -18.24
CA VAL A 612 27.73 -9.20 -17.13
C VAL A 612 27.98 -8.24 -15.99
N ALA A 613 27.58 -8.59 -14.78
CA ALA A 613 27.89 -7.83 -13.57
C ALA A 613 28.89 -8.61 -12.72
N SER A 614 29.86 -7.91 -12.15
CA SER A 614 30.88 -8.47 -11.27
C SER A 614 30.98 -7.68 -9.97
N ALA A 615 31.06 -8.39 -8.85
CA ALA A 615 31.23 -7.82 -7.51
C ALA A 615 32.61 -8.16 -6.95
N SER A 616 33.29 -7.18 -6.36
CA SER A 616 34.68 -7.32 -5.92
C SER A 616 34.95 -6.84 -4.49
N VAL A 617 36.08 -7.30 -3.95
CA VAL A 617 36.68 -6.80 -2.71
C VAL A 617 37.06 -5.32 -2.79
N ASP A 618 37.23 -4.77 -3.99
CA ASP A 618 37.48 -3.35 -4.22
C ASP A 618 36.27 -2.44 -3.92
N LYS A 619 35.17 -3.00 -3.37
CA LYS A 619 33.93 -2.33 -2.97
C LYS A 619 33.07 -1.85 -4.13
N THR A 620 33.40 -2.25 -5.36
CA THR A 620 32.65 -1.86 -6.56
C THR A 620 31.88 -3.04 -7.15
N VAL A 621 30.80 -2.70 -7.85
CA VAL A 621 30.19 -3.59 -8.83
C VAL A 621 30.45 -3.01 -10.20
N ARG A 622 30.85 -3.85 -11.17
CA ARG A 622 31.10 -3.41 -12.55
C ARG A 622 30.18 -4.13 -13.50
N ILE A 623 29.69 -3.41 -14.52
CA ILE A 623 28.86 -3.96 -15.59
C ILE A 623 29.66 -3.93 -16.89
N TRP A 624 29.69 -5.05 -17.59
CA TRP A 624 30.49 -5.28 -18.79
C TRP A 624 29.61 -5.76 -19.93
N SER A 625 30.06 -5.54 -21.17
CA SER A 625 29.55 -6.27 -22.32
C SER A 625 30.33 -7.59 -22.49
N PRO A 626 29.67 -8.76 -22.47
CA PRO A 626 30.35 -10.04 -22.65
C PRO A 626 30.89 -10.22 -24.08
N ASP A 627 30.30 -9.57 -25.09
CA ASP A 627 30.72 -9.68 -26.49
C ASP A 627 32.01 -8.89 -26.77
N THR A 628 32.09 -7.65 -26.29
CA THR A 628 33.22 -6.75 -26.56
C THR A 628 34.27 -6.74 -25.45
N GLY A 629 33.90 -7.18 -24.25
CA GLY A 629 34.72 -7.08 -23.05
C GLY A 629 34.79 -5.66 -22.45
N GLU A 630 34.04 -4.70 -22.99
CA GLU A 630 34.09 -3.30 -22.55
C GLU A 630 33.33 -3.08 -21.23
N LEU A 631 33.95 -2.31 -20.33
CA LEU A 631 33.32 -1.80 -19.11
C LEU A 631 32.26 -0.75 -19.46
N GLN A 632 31.01 -1.02 -19.11
CA GLN A 632 29.87 -0.12 -19.34
C GLN A 632 29.61 0.79 -18.14
N GLN A 633 29.64 0.25 -16.93
CA GLN A 633 29.35 1.00 -15.70
C GLN A 633 30.22 0.53 -14.53
N THR A 634 30.56 1.47 -13.64
CA THR A 634 31.12 1.19 -12.31
C THR A 634 30.17 1.73 -11.26
N LEU A 635 29.60 0.83 -10.45
CA LEU A 635 28.67 1.13 -9.38
C LEU A 635 29.45 1.27 -8.08
N GLU A 636 29.61 2.51 -7.65
CA GLU A 636 30.32 2.86 -6.40
C GLU A 636 29.34 3.26 -5.32
N GLY A 637 29.63 2.87 -4.08
CA GLY A 637 28.91 3.38 -2.91
C GLY A 637 28.87 2.46 -1.71
N HIS A 638 29.18 1.17 -1.85
CA HIS A 638 29.34 0.27 -0.70
C HIS A 638 30.53 0.70 0.17
N ASN A 639 30.38 0.54 1.49
CA ASN A 639 31.42 0.95 2.44
C ASN A 639 32.45 -0.17 2.73
N ASP A 640 32.10 -1.40 2.35
CA ASP A 640 32.93 -2.59 2.48
C ASP A 640 32.87 -3.44 1.20
N LEU A 641 33.57 -4.56 1.16
CA LEU A 641 33.62 -5.45 0.01
C LEU A 641 32.22 -5.90 -0.44
N VAL A 642 32.06 -6.11 -1.74
CA VAL A 642 30.83 -6.63 -2.32
C VAL A 642 31.00 -8.14 -2.50
N LYS A 643 30.11 -8.91 -1.89
CA LYS A 643 30.21 -10.37 -1.84
C LYS A 643 29.41 -11.07 -2.94
N SER A 644 28.27 -10.51 -3.31
CA SER A 644 27.38 -11.11 -4.31
C SER A 644 26.68 -10.06 -5.16
N VAL A 645 26.42 -10.40 -6.42
CA VAL A 645 25.67 -9.60 -7.37
C VAL A 645 24.63 -10.46 -8.10
N GLY A 646 23.49 -9.86 -8.46
CA GLY A 646 22.47 -10.53 -9.27
C GLY A 646 21.67 -9.53 -10.10
N PHE A 647 21.22 -9.95 -11.29
CA PHE A 647 20.31 -9.16 -12.12
C PHE A 647 18.86 -9.50 -11.85
N SER A 648 17.98 -8.51 -12.01
CA SER A 648 16.55 -8.76 -12.13
C SER A 648 16.22 -9.47 -13.44
N HIS A 649 15.09 -10.19 -13.46
CA HIS A 649 14.68 -11.02 -14.60
C HIS A 649 14.37 -10.20 -15.86
N ASP A 650 14.06 -8.91 -15.71
CA ASP A 650 13.89 -7.96 -16.83
C ASP A 650 15.20 -7.30 -17.28
N SER A 651 16.34 -7.64 -16.66
CA SER A 651 17.68 -7.10 -16.92
C SER A 651 17.89 -5.61 -16.62
N LYS A 652 16.93 -4.92 -15.99
CA LYS A 652 17.05 -3.46 -15.73
C LYS A 652 17.63 -3.09 -14.38
N LEU A 653 17.60 -4.01 -13.41
CA LEU A 653 18.11 -3.77 -12.07
C LEU A 653 19.25 -4.73 -11.74
N VAL A 654 20.19 -4.24 -10.95
CA VAL A 654 21.28 -5.01 -10.35
C VAL A 654 21.14 -4.93 -8.85
N ALA A 655 21.22 -6.05 -8.15
CA ALA A 655 21.30 -6.11 -6.70
C ALA A 655 22.71 -6.50 -6.28
N SER A 656 23.23 -5.86 -5.23
CA SER A 656 24.55 -6.15 -4.68
C SER A 656 24.45 -6.32 -3.17
N ALA A 657 25.07 -7.39 -2.64
CA ALA A 657 25.18 -7.69 -1.22
C ALA A 657 26.62 -7.43 -0.75
N SER A 658 26.77 -6.79 0.41
CA SER A 658 28.07 -6.36 0.92
C SER A 658 28.24 -6.67 2.41
N TYR A 659 29.50 -6.65 2.83
CA TYR A 659 29.91 -6.72 4.24
C TYR A 659 29.63 -5.41 4.99
N ASP A 660 29.13 -4.37 4.32
CA ASP A 660 28.57 -3.20 5.00
C ASP A 660 27.16 -3.42 5.57
N GLU A 661 26.73 -4.69 5.67
CA GLU A 661 25.43 -5.13 6.21
C GLU A 661 24.22 -4.72 5.34
N THR A 662 24.47 -4.18 4.14
CA THR A 662 23.41 -3.71 3.23
C THR A 662 23.29 -4.51 1.94
N VAL A 663 22.07 -4.50 1.39
CA VAL A 663 21.84 -4.85 -0.02
C VAL A 663 21.47 -3.58 -0.77
N ARG A 664 22.09 -3.35 -1.93
CA ARG A 664 21.80 -2.18 -2.77
C ARG A 664 21.21 -2.59 -4.11
N ILE A 665 20.23 -1.84 -4.57
CA ILE A 665 19.57 -2.01 -5.86
C ILE A 665 19.93 -0.83 -6.75
N TRP A 666 20.48 -1.13 -7.92
CA TRP A 666 20.98 -0.18 -8.91
C TRP A 666 20.22 -0.32 -10.21
N SER A 667 20.18 0.75 -10.99
CA SER A 667 19.78 0.71 -12.40
C SER A 667 20.93 0.14 -13.24
N ALA A 668 20.68 -0.92 -14.01
CA ALA A 668 21.67 -1.52 -14.90
C ALA A 668 22.07 -0.55 -16.03
N ASP A 669 21.11 0.23 -16.53
CA ASP A 669 21.31 1.14 -17.65
C ASP A 669 22.11 2.40 -17.25
N THR A 670 21.74 3.00 -16.10
CA THR A 670 22.28 4.30 -15.68
C THR A 670 23.36 4.21 -14.60
N GLY A 671 23.47 3.06 -13.94
CA GLY A 671 24.34 2.87 -12.77
C GLY A 671 23.88 3.59 -11.51
N GLU A 672 22.71 4.24 -11.51
CA GLU A 672 22.21 4.98 -10.36
C GLU A 672 21.67 4.06 -9.27
N LEU A 673 22.02 4.34 -8.01
CA LEU A 673 21.46 3.70 -6.82
C LEU A 673 19.97 4.02 -6.69
N GLN A 674 19.11 3.00 -6.81
CA GLN A 674 17.67 3.13 -6.65
C GLN A 674 17.23 2.96 -5.19
N GLN A 675 17.84 2.01 -4.48
CA GLN A 675 17.42 1.66 -3.13
C GLN A 675 18.57 1.03 -2.33
N THR A 676 18.65 1.34 -1.04
CA THR A 676 19.45 0.61 -0.05
C THR A 676 18.50 -0.13 0.89
N LEU A 677 18.73 -1.43 1.06
CA LEU A 677 18.01 -2.34 1.94
C LEU A 677 18.87 -2.56 3.18
N GLU A 678 18.41 -2.01 4.30
CA GLU A 678 19.06 -2.10 5.60
C GLU A 678 18.21 -3.00 6.52
N GLY A 679 18.84 -3.87 7.30
CA GLY A 679 18.13 -4.64 8.32
C GLY A 679 18.79 -5.95 8.73
N HIS A 680 19.76 -6.47 7.97
CA HIS A 680 20.65 -7.51 8.48
C HIS A 680 21.51 -6.98 9.63
N ASN A 681 21.85 -7.84 10.58
CA ASN A 681 22.67 -7.47 11.75
C ASN A 681 24.14 -7.88 11.60
N ASP A 682 24.51 -8.39 10.42
CA ASP A 682 25.84 -8.87 10.10
C ASP A 682 26.00 -8.91 8.56
N TRP A 683 27.19 -9.24 8.08
CA TRP A 683 27.58 -9.25 6.66
C TRP A 683 26.59 -10.00 5.77
N VAL A 684 26.29 -9.44 4.59
CA VAL A 684 25.40 -10.07 3.61
C VAL A 684 26.22 -10.83 2.58
N ASN A 685 26.00 -12.13 2.47
CA ASN A 685 26.77 -13.04 1.64
C ASN A 685 26.23 -13.19 0.23
N SER A 686 24.91 -13.21 0.08
CA SER A 686 24.27 -13.55 -1.18
C SER A 686 23.00 -12.76 -1.38
N VAL A 687 22.73 -12.43 -2.64
CA VAL A 687 21.50 -11.77 -3.07
C VAL A 687 20.96 -12.44 -4.33
N ALA A 688 19.64 -12.60 -4.42
CA ALA A 688 18.97 -13.14 -5.59
C ALA A 688 17.64 -12.41 -5.84
N PHE A 689 17.30 -12.12 -7.10
CA PHE A 689 15.96 -11.69 -7.46
C PHE A 689 15.04 -12.91 -7.63
N SER A 690 13.75 -12.73 -7.33
CA SER A 690 12.72 -13.64 -7.82
C SER A 690 12.56 -13.52 -9.34
N HIS A 691 12.14 -14.58 -10.01
CA HIS A 691 11.95 -14.59 -11.48
C HIS A 691 10.87 -13.61 -11.94
N ASP A 692 9.87 -13.33 -11.10
CA ASP A 692 8.89 -12.26 -11.40
C ASP A 692 9.45 -10.83 -11.19
N SER A 693 10.71 -10.72 -10.76
CA SER A 693 11.42 -9.48 -10.43
C SER A 693 10.70 -8.63 -9.38
N LYS A 694 9.79 -9.20 -8.58
CA LYS A 694 9.07 -8.46 -7.54
C LYS A 694 9.77 -8.52 -6.20
N LEU A 695 10.53 -9.57 -5.93
CA LEU A 695 11.18 -9.80 -4.65
C LEU A 695 12.70 -9.91 -4.82
N VAL A 696 13.40 -9.63 -3.74
CA VAL A 696 14.85 -9.82 -3.58
C VAL A 696 15.04 -10.66 -2.32
N ALA A 697 15.79 -11.75 -2.40
CA ALA A 697 16.23 -12.51 -1.25
C ALA A 697 17.66 -12.14 -0.90
N SER A 698 17.98 -12.10 0.39
CA SER A 698 19.35 -11.94 0.86
C SER A 698 19.67 -12.93 1.98
N ALA A 699 20.89 -13.44 1.98
CA ALA A 699 21.42 -14.33 3.02
C ALA A 699 22.58 -13.66 3.76
N SER A 700 22.64 -13.84 5.07
CA SER A 700 23.61 -13.14 5.93
C SER A 700 24.27 -14.06 6.95
N TYR A 701 25.40 -13.56 7.47
CA TYR A 701 26.10 -14.07 8.65
C TYR A 701 25.24 -14.05 9.91
N ASP A 702 24.16 -13.25 9.95
CA ASP A 702 23.18 -13.25 11.04
C ASP A 702 22.30 -14.52 11.12
N LYS A 703 22.60 -15.52 10.28
CA LYS A 703 21.93 -16.83 10.16
C LYS A 703 20.52 -16.74 9.59
N THR A 704 20.15 -15.60 9.01
CA THR A 704 18.82 -15.39 8.43
C THR A 704 18.87 -15.26 6.92
N VAL A 705 17.76 -15.66 6.29
CA VAL A 705 17.43 -15.25 4.93
C VAL A 705 16.31 -14.22 5.02
N ARG A 706 16.43 -13.10 4.30
CA ARG A 706 15.40 -12.06 4.25
C ARG A 706 14.86 -11.88 2.85
N ILE A 707 13.55 -11.69 2.76
CA ILE A 707 12.85 -11.37 1.52
C ILE A 707 12.38 -9.93 1.56
N TRP A 708 12.77 -9.17 0.53
CA TRP A 708 12.50 -7.76 0.35
C TRP A 708 11.63 -7.54 -0.89
N PRO A 709 10.73 -6.56 -0.89
CA PRO A 709 10.11 -6.08 -2.12
C PRO A 709 11.13 -5.30 -2.96
N SER A 710 11.16 -5.58 -4.25
CA SER A 710 11.91 -4.79 -5.23
C SER A 710 11.20 -3.45 -5.52
N PRO A 711 11.92 -2.43 -6.03
CA PRO A 711 11.34 -1.13 -6.39
C PRO A 711 10.19 -1.17 -7.41
N ARG A 712 9.98 -2.31 -8.09
CA ARG A 712 8.98 -2.48 -9.17
C ARG A 712 7.52 -2.46 -8.72
N LEU A 713 7.22 -2.38 -7.43
CA LEU A 713 5.88 -2.07 -6.94
C LEU A 713 5.37 -0.67 -7.36
N ARG A 714 6.14 0.12 -8.12
CA ARG A 714 5.87 1.55 -8.36
C ARG A 714 5.62 1.99 -9.81
N SER A 715 5.70 1.11 -10.81
CA SER A 715 5.65 1.56 -12.21
C SER A 715 4.46 1.07 -13.05
N GLN A 716 3.49 0.36 -12.48
CA GLN A 716 2.22 0.07 -13.17
C GLN A 716 0.98 0.82 -12.66
N HIS A 717 1.10 1.57 -11.56
CA HIS A 717 0.10 2.56 -11.17
C HIS A 717 0.76 3.93 -11.09
N GLY A 718 0.53 4.76 -12.11
CA GLY A 718 1.06 6.10 -12.16
C GLY A 718 0.51 6.96 -11.03
N SER A 719 1.32 7.23 -10.01
CA SER A 719 1.22 8.47 -9.24
C SER A 719 2.61 8.91 -8.78
N LEU A 720 2.95 10.16 -9.05
CA LEU A 720 4.19 10.81 -8.63
C LEU A 720 4.29 10.98 -7.09
N LEU A 721 3.26 10.60 -6.32
CA LEU A 721 3.26 10.64 -4.86
C LEU A 721 4.06 9.49 -4.21
N ASP A 722 4.23 8.36 -4.91
CA ASP A 722 5.07 7.26 -4.41
C ASP A 722 6.52 7.71 -4.22
N TYR A 723 7.01 8.60 -5.08
CA TYR A 723 8.35 9.17 -4.98
C TYR A 723 8.54 10.00 -3.70
N PHE A 724 7.52 10.73 -3.24
CA PHE A 724 7.63 11.63 -2.07
C PHE A 724 7.54 10.90 -0.73
N VAL A 725 6.67 9.89 -0.62
CA VAL A 725 6.53 9.10 0.62
C VAL A 725 7.81 8.32 0.91
N TRP A 726 8.45 7.76 -0.13
CA TRP A 726 9.70 7.02 0.03
C TRP A 726 10.94 7.91 0.21
N LYS A 727 11.02 9.07 -0.45
CA LYS A 727 12.14 9.99 -0.25
C LYS A 727 12.15 10.57 1.17
N GLN A 728 10.99 10.74 1.81
CA GLN A 728 10.92 11.07 3.25
C GLN A 728 11.28 9.90 4.17
N LEU A 729 10.91 8.65 3.82
CA LEU A 729 11.32 7.45 4.58
C LEU A 729 12.84 7.26 4.60
N ILE A 730 13.54 7.51 3.49
CA ILE A 730 15.02 7.35 3.38
C ILE A 730 15.78 8.49 4.08
N LEU A 731 15.28 9.73 4.04
CA LEU A 731 15.93 10.89 4.68
C LEU A 731 15.87 10.87 6.21
N VAL A 732 14.97 10.06 6.80
CA VAL A 732 14.88 9.87 8.25
C VAL A 732 15.75 8.71 8.72
N ALA A 733 15.89 7.63 7.93
CA ALA A 733 16.81 6.53 8.22
C ALA A 733 18.29 6.96 8.16
N SER A 734 18.68 7.73 7.12
CA SER A 734 20.08 8.18 6.96
C SER A 734 20.55 9.21 7.99
N LYS A 735 19.63 9.86 8.73
CA LYS A 735 19.99 10.87 9.75
C LYS A 735 20.15 10.32 11.17
N PHE A 736 19.83 9.04 11.42
CA PHE A 736 19.96 8.43 12.75
C PHE A 736 21.11 7.43 12.88
N SER A 737 21.79 7.04 11.80
CA SER A 737 22.97 6.16 11.85
C SER A 737 24.30 6.87 12.18
N THR A 738 24.36 8.21 12.13
CA THR A 738 25.57 8.96 12.52
C THR A 738 25.29 9.85 13.71
N ARG A 739 25.43 9.29 14.92
CA ARG A 739 25.77 10.01 16.17
C ARG A 739 25.88 9.04 17.34
N VAL A 740 27.08 8.53 17.62
CA VAL A 740 27.75 8.53 18.94
C VAL A 740 29.27 8.33 18.69
N PHE A 741 30.12 8.97 19.50
CA PHE A 741 31.56 9.28 19.39
C PHE A 741 31.83 10.55 18.58
N SER A 742 32.20 11.71 19.15
CA SER A 742 32.91 12.03 20.39
C SER A 742 32.34 13.30 21.07
N GLY A 743 32.58 13.42 22.37
CA GLY A 743 31.95 14.40 23.24
C GLY A 743 32.66 15.76 23.39
N VAL A 744 31.84 16.73 23.82
CA VAL A 744 32.09 17.81 24.78
C VAL A 744 33.24 18.79 24.47
N TRP A 745 32.88 20.02 24.09
CA TRP A 745 33.42 21.23 24.71
C TRP A 745 32.32 22.32 24.81
N LEU A 746 32.11 22.77 26.06
CA LEU A 746 31.59 24.03 26.61
C LEU A 746 31.40 25.23 25.65
N TYR A 747 30.65 26.31 25.93
CA TYR A 747 29.65 26.77 26.91
C TYR A 747 29.46 28.28 26.55
N CYS A 748 28.23 28.79 26.56
CA CYS A 748 27.82 30.21 26.74
C CYS A 748 28.70 31.38 26.23
N SER A 749 28.15 32.23 25.36
CA SER A 749 27.64 33.56 25.77
C SER A 749 27.51 34.56 24.61
N ASN A 750 26.31 35.15 24.55
CA ASN A 750 26.02 36.56 24.37
C ASN A 750 26.31 37.30 23.04
N ARG A 751 25.18 37.81 22.52
CA ARG A 751 24.88 39.24 22.22
C ARG A 751 25.33 39.83 20.88
N LEU A 752 24.30 40.36 20.21
CA LEU A 752 24.21 41.70 19.60
C LEU A 752 25.18 42.03 18.45
N SER A 753 24.64 42.04 17.23
CA SER A 753 24.44 43.24 16.38
C SER A 753 23.85 42.74 15.05
N LEU A 754 22.66 43.14 14.59
CA LEU A 754 22.30 44.45 14.04
C LEU A 754 23.41 45.07 13.17
N GLY A 755 23.32 44.79 11.86
CA GLY A 755 23.29 45.84 10.85
C GLY A 755 24.53 46.02 9.99
N LYS A 756 24.27 45.99 8.67
CA LYS A 756 24.97 46.71 7.58
C LYS A 756 26.42 46.28 7.37
N SER A 757 26.85 45.89 6.18
CA SER A 757 26.57 46.38 4.83
C SER A 757 26.81 45.28 3.80
#